data_AF-A0A955Z4X7-F1
#
_entry.id   AF-A0A955Z4X7-F1
#
_cell.length_a   1.000
_cell.length_b   1.000
_cell.length_c   1.000
_cell.angle_alpha   90.00
_cell.angle_beta   90.00
_cell.angle_gamma   90.00
#
_symmetry.space_group_name_H-M   'P 1'
#
loop_
_entity.id
_entity.type
_entity.pdbx_description
1 polymer ?
#
loop_
_entity_poly.entity_id
_entity_poly.type
_entity_poly.pdbx_seq_one_letter_code
_entity_poly.pdbx_strand_id
1 'polypeptide(L)'
;MKDLLALFPPADFSLIGFILAMPLIGAFVNGVFGKRLGKDAVRLMALTAIGLSFVAAVVTFIVLDHQVDLSRSEVTEAGVTHVKYGHVRLSWLAWEWMRISGPRDASVPIELKFSVDALNGVMMLIVTGVGFLIHVYASSYMDKDKAYWRFFAYLNLFIFSMLLLILGDNLPVLFVGWEGVGLCSYLLIGFWYTKLPNAAAGKKAFIANRVGDFGLLVGMFLLVYYTGALDWQGLEAAAGSLVNTSDAHQVHLWPLGGGQFQGPLAILQPKTPWTITAATAVGLALFLGCTGKSAQIPLYVWLPDAMAGPTPVSALIHAATMVTAGIYLICRLSFIFVLSPATMMVIAFTGALTALLAATIALVQNDIKKVLAYSTVSQLGFMFLGVGSGAFVAGFFHVFTHAFFKACLFLGAGSVIHAMHARVHDDERSQDMRNMGGLRKYMPLTYATFAAATLAIIGFPLTAGFFSKDEILFKALVGHPVHPQAAKLAARNFPVFAIPSWVGPTVYAIGVAAAILTAFYMVRCLILTFFGDFKGWTVGRPSMLAKHEHAHHDDEHGDDDDDHHHEEDLSQPGYPPHESPRLMTIPLIILGTASLFAGFLNPGFLKGLLHWHDIPLDHWLEPVFETATAAIELPKEEALHSKEMMSTVGAFMAFAIGAGAAYWVYIKEKGKPARELIQKVPGLYQLVLDKWRVDELYDRTVINGADALSETAASVDQGIIDLVLARLSALLVAALGTLLRVFQNGVVHVYAAIMVVGMAGLGWFFVAPHAQAEVKAERAGDYVIEAAPGLGYTYRWYPDAAGKPQTETFGAATQIKVNVEEGKTKVVRLEIKNAFGLTGSKDFTLTRPKAPPKPTQLQLGQNAVPSGERTN
;
A
#
# COMPACT_ATOMS: atom_id res chain seq x y z
N MET A 1 -8.14 13.05 36.77
CA MET A 1 -8.49 13.63 35.46
C MET A 1 -7.96 15.05 35.29
N LYS A 2 -8.35 16.01 36.15
CA LYS A 2 -7.81 17.39 36.11
C LYS A 2 -6.28 17.45 36.11
N ASP A 3 -5.61 16.74 37.02
CA ASP A 3 -4.13 16.71 37.07
C ASP A 3 -3.50 16.09 35.82
N LEU A 4 -4.19 15.11 35.21
CA LEU A 4 -3.71 14.43 34.02
C LEU A 4 -3.85 15.33 32.78
N LEU A 5 -4.96 16.06 32.65
CA LEU A 5 -5.15 17.08 31.61
C LEU A 5 -4.25 18.32 31.81
N ALA A 6 -3.81 18.58 33.05
CA ALA A 6 -2.80 19.60 33.33
C ALA A 6 -1.40 19.16 32.86
N LEU A 7 -1.06 17.88 33.03
CA LEU A 7 0.18 17.29 32.52
C LEU A 7 0.17 17.08 31.01
N PHE A 8 -0.98 16.72 30.44
CA PHE A 8 -1.18 16.40 29.03
C PHE A 8 -2.39 17.15 28.48
N PRO A 9 -2.20 18.40 28.02
CA PRO A 9 -3.26 19.18 27.39
C PRO A 9 -3.80 18.48 26.12
N PRO A 10 -5.11 18.51 25.83
CA PRO A 10 -5.67 17.86 24.64
C PRO A 10 -5.06 18.29 23.30
N ALA A 11 -4.67 19.57 23.19
CA ALA A 11 -4.06 20.13 21.98
C ALA A 11 -2.58 19.76 21.80
N ASP A 12 -1.89 19.36 22.88
CA ASP A 12 -0.49 18.95 22.89
C ASP A 12 -0.30 17.71 23.78
N PHE A 13 -0.95 16.63 23.39
CA PHE A 13 -1.12 15.43 24.20
C PHE A 13 0.11 14.51 24.10
N SER A 14 1.21 14.90 24.74
CA SER A 14 2.53 14.26 24.61
C SER A 14 2.60 12.79 25.08
N LEU A 15 1.60 12.28 25.79
CA LEU A 15 1.50 10.86 26.16
C LEU A 15 1.45 9.93 24.92
N ILE A 16 0.98 10.44 23.77
CA ILE A 16 1.06 9.73 22.48
C ILE A 16 2.52 9.42 22.10
N GLY A 17 3.43 10.36 22.33
CA GLY A 17 4.86 10.16 22.09
C GLY A 17 5.44 9.04 22.95
N PHE A 18 4.99 8.88 24.19
CA PHE A 18 5.40 7.78 25.07
C PHE A 18 4.91 6.41 24.57
N ILE A 19 3.67 6.34 24.09
CA ILE A 19 3.07 5.13 23.50
C ILE A 19 3.88 4.66 22.28
N LEU A 20 4.34 5.59 21.45
CA LEU A 20 5.19 5.29 20.28
C LEU A 20 6.64 4.95 20.67
N ALA A 21 7.22 5.70 21.61
CA ALA A 21 8.61 5.56 21.98
C ALA A 21 8.92 4.21 22.65
N MET A 22 8.00 3.70 23.48
CA MET A 22 8.28 2.49 24.27
C MET A 22 8.53 1.24 23.40
N PRO A 23 7.68 0.87 22.43
CA PRO A 23 7.97 -0.22 21.50
C PRO A 23 9.23 0.02 20.67
N LEU A 24 9.51 1.25 20.25
CA LEU A 24 10.73 1.59 19.51
C LEU A 24 12.00 1.38 20.35
N ILE A 25 11.99 1.82 21.61
CA ILE A 25 13.09 1.60 22.56
C ILE A 25 13.27 0.09 22.79
N GLY A 26 12.18 -0.65 22.99
CA GLY A 26 12.24 -2.10 23.12
C GLY A 26 12.85 -2.79 21.90
N ALA A 27 12.51 -2.34 20.68
CA ALA A 27 13.09 -2.83 19.44
C ALA A 27 14.58 -2.51 19.34
N PHE A 28 14.96 -1.27 19.65
CA PHE A 28 16.34 -0.80 19.62
C PHE A 28 17.23 -1.55 20.62
N VAL A 29 16.80 -1.66 21.88
CA VAL A 29 17.60 -2.31 22.92
C VAL A 29 17.78 -3.79 22.64
N ASN A 30 16.70 -4.50 22.28
CA ASN A 30 16.80 -5.92 21.93
C ASN A 30 17.58 -6.13 20.64
N GLY A 31 17.46 -5.24 19.65
CA GLY A 31 18.17 -5.34 18.38
C GLY A 31 19.67 -5.10 18.49
N VAL A 32 20.09 -4.07 19.25
CA VAL A 32 21.49 -3.67 19.37
C VAL A 32 22.22 -4.45 20.46
N PHE A 33 21.61 -4.61 21.63
CA PHE A 33 22.26 -5.19 22.80
C PHE A 33 21.79 -6.61 23.12
N GLY A 34 20.70 -7.10 22.52
CA GLY A 34 20.05 -8.36 22.91
C GLY A 34 20.93 -9.60 22.82
N LYS A 35 21.90 -9.65 21.89
CA LYS A 35 22.88 -10.76 21.81
C LYS A 35 23.75 -10.87 23.07
N ARG A 36 23.92 -9.78 23.84
CA ARG A 36 24.74 -9.71 25.07
C ARG A 36 23.92 -9.74 26.36
N LEU A 37 22.61 -9.46 26.31
CA LEU A 37 21.76 -9.27 27.50
C LEU A 37 21.22 -10.58 28.10
N GLY A 38 21.26 -11.69 27.34
CA GLY A 38 20.64 -12.96 27.74
C GLY A 38 19.11 -12.96 27.54
N LYS A 39 18.50 -14.15 27.57
CA LYS A 39 17.07 -14.33 27.23
C LYS A 39 16.12 -13.62 28.19
N ASP A 40 16.39 -13.66 29.49
CA ASP A 40 15.52 -13.08 30.50
C ASP A 40 15.43 -11.55 30.39
N ALA A 41 16.56 -10.87 30.14
CA ALA A 41 16.58 -9.42 29.97
C ALA A 41 15.91 -8.99 28.66
N VAL A 42 16.12 -9.73 27.56
CA VAL A 42 15.41 -9.52 26.29
C VAL A 42 13.91 -9.67 26.47
N ARG A 43 13.48 -10.73 27.15
CA ARG A 43 12.06 -10.99 27.46
C ARG A 43 11.49 -9.87 28.31
N LEU A 44 12.18 -9.48 29.37
CA LEU A 44 11.74 -8.39 30.25
C LEU A 44 11.56 -7.10 29.45
N MET A 45 12.58 -6.68 28.69
CA MET A 45 12.53 -5.47 27.86
C MET A 45 11.38 -5.52 26.85
N ALA A 46 11.19 -6.66 26.19
CA ALA A 46 10.10 -6.82 25.22
C ALA A 46 8.72 -6.67 25.87
N LEU A 47 8.49 -7.35 26.99
CA LEU A 47 7.20 -7.31 27.68
C LEU A 47 6.95 -5.95 28.32
N THR A 48 7.95 -5.32 28.94
CA THR A 48 7.79 -4.00 29.58
C THR A 48 7.54 -2.90 28.56
N ALA A 49 8.22 -2.93 27.40
CA ALA A 49 8.03 -1.95 26.34
C ALA A 49 6.57 -1.92 25.87
N ILE A 50 6.00 -3.08 25.54
CA ILE A 50 4.61 -3.15 25.08
C ILE A 50 3.62 -2.98 26.24
N GLY A 51 3.91 -3.53 27.42
CA GLY A 51 3.05 -3.40 28.59
C GLY A 51 2.88 -1.95 29.06
N LEU A 52 3.96 -1.17 29.11
CA LEU A 52 3.89 0.26 29.44
C LEU A 52 3.14 1.06 28.36
N SER A 53 3.35 0.72 27.09
CA SER A 53 2.60 1.29 25.97
C SER A 53 1.09 0.99 26.08
N PHE A 54 0.71 -0.23 26.49
CA PHE A 54 -0.69 -0.61 26.69
C PHE A 54 -1.33 0.15 27.87
N VAL A 55 -0.62 0.28 28.99
CA VAL A 55 -1.12 1.08 30.13
C VAL A 55 -1.34 2.54 29.72
N ALA A 56 -0.38 3.14 29.01
CA ALA A 56 -0.53 4.49 28.49
C ALA A 56 -1.67 4.62 27.47
N ALA A 57 -1.90 3.60 26.64
CA ALA A 57 -3.02 3.54 25.71
C ALA A 57 -4.37 3.48 26.44
N VAL A 58 -4.50 2.69 27.50
CA VAL A 58 -5.70 2.64 28.35
C VAL A 58 -5.97 4.00 29.00
N VAL A 59 -4.93 4.64 29.55
CA VAL A 59 -5.05 5.99 30.12
C VAL A 59 -5.50 6.99 29.06
N THR A 60 -4.91 6.96 27.88
CA THR A 60 -5.29 7.83 26.75
C THR A 60 -6.74 7.60 26.32
N PHE A 61 -7.18 6.35 26.27
CA PHE A 61 -8.57 6.02 25.95
C PHE A 61 -9.55 6.57 26.99
N ILE A 62 -9.26 6.43 28.28
CA ILE A 62 -10.09 7.00 29.37
C ILE A 62 -10.14 8.53 29.28
N VAL A 63 -9.04 9.18 28.91
CA VAL A 63 -9.00 10.64 28.70
C VAL A 63 -9.85 11.04 27.50
N LEU A 64 -9.75 10.31 26.39
CA LEU A 64 -10.56 10.54 25.21
C LEU A 64 -12.05 10.39 25.52
N ASP A 65 -12.43 9.31 26.20
CA ASP A 65 -13.80 9.04 26.63
C ASP A 65 -14.38 10.19 27.47
N HIS A 66 -13.61 10.67 28.45
CA HIS A 66 -14.00 11.83 29.24
C HIS A 66 -14.16 13.11 28.39
N GLN A 67 -13.33 13.33 27.38
CA GLN A 67 -13.46 14.49 26.50
C GLN A 67 -14.67 14.36 25.56
N VAL A 68 -14.97 13.16 25.09
CA VAL A 68 -16.18 12.86 24.30
C VAL A 68 -17.43 13.13 25.14
N ASP A 69 -17.47 12.70 26.40
CA ASP A 69 -18.56 12.99 27.32
C ASP A 69 -18.78 14.49 27.54
N LEU A 70 -17.71 15.28 27.61
CA LEU A 70 -17.79 16.75 27.72
C LEU A 70 -18.31 17.42 26.44
N SER A 71 -18.18 16.77 25.29
CA SER A 71 -18.69 17.26 24.00
C SER A 71 -20.18 16.96 23.77
N ARG A 72 -20.82 16.28 24.72
CA ARG A 72 -22.23 15.90 24.66
C ARG A 72 -23.12 17.14 24.51
N SER A 73 -23.95 17.14 23.48
CA SER A 73 -24.95 18.17 23.21
C SER A 73 -26.32 17.55 22.95
N GLU A 74 -27.39 18.21 23.38
CA GLU A 74 -28.76 17.78 23.09
C GLU A 74 -29.27 18.52 21.85
N VAL A 75 -29.69 17.77 20.84
CA VAL A 75 -30.22 18.29 19.58
C VAL A 75 -31.65 17.78 19.41
N THR A 76 -32.60 18.69 19.25
CA THR A 76 -34.00 18.34 18.97
C THR A 76 -34.27 18.48 17.47
N GLU A 77 -34.47 17.34 16.80
CA GLU A 77 -34.88 17.29 15.39
C GLU A 77 -36.26 16.63 15.28
N ALA A 78 -37.16 17.22 14.48
CA ALA A 78 -38.51 16.71 14.23
C ALA A 78 -39.33 16.35 15.50
N GLY A 79 -39.08 17.02 16.63
CA GLY A 79 -39.78 16.78 17.91
C GLY A 79 -39.20 15.65 18.77
N VAL A 80 -38.12 15.00 18.34
CA VAL A 80 -37.39 13.99 19.11
C VAL A 80 -36.06 14.58 19.57
N THR A 81 -35.77 14.47 20.87
CA THR A 81 -34.51 14.95 21.45
C THR A 81 -33.49 13.82 21.39
N HIS A 82 -32.42 14.02 20.62
CA HIS A 82 -31.31 13.08 20.51
C HIS A 82 -30.07 13.68 21.16
N VAL A 83 -29.30 12.82 21.84
CA VAL A 83 -27.99 13.18 22.37
C VAL A 83 -26.95 13.01 21.27
N LYS A 84 -26.22 14.07 20.95
CA LYS A 84 -25.15 14.08 19.94
C LYS A 84 -23.79 14.30 20.61
N TYR A 85 -22.83 13.44 20.26
CA TYR A 85 -21.43 13.56 20.68
C TYR A 85 -20.61 14.23 19.60
N GLY A 86 -19.66 15.08 19.98
CA GLY A 86 -18.75 15.75 19.04
C GLY A 86 -17.58 14.87 18.62
N HIS A 87 -17.00 15.12 17.44
CA HIS A 87 -15.74 14.48 17.03
C HIS A 87 -14.57 15.09 17.81
N VAL A 88 -14.12 14.41 18.86
CA VAL A 88 -12.98 14.81 19.67
C VAL A 88 -11.70 14.18 19.15
N ARG A 89 -10.63 14.98 19.09
CA ARG A 89 -9.29 14.54 18.70
C ARG A 89 -8.24 15.09 19.67
N LEU A 90 -7.51 14.20 20.32
CA LEU A 90 -6.28 14.53 21.04
C LEU A 90 -5.14 14.58 20.04
N SER A 91 -4.31 15.61 20.03
CA SER A 91 -3.20 15.71 19.07
C SER A 91 -1.88 16.05 19.73
N TRP A 92 -0.79 15.56 19.15
CA TRP A 92 0.57 15.88 19.53
C TRP A 92 1.40 16.14 18.26
N LEU A 93 1.98 17.34 18.16
CA LEU A 93 2.89 17.69 17.08
C LEU A 93 4.33 17.45 17.55
N ALA A 94 5.02 16.49 16.94
CA ALA A 94 6.42 16.23 17.29
C ALA A 94 7.33 17.31 16.70
N TRP A 95 7.28 17.49 15.37
CA TRP A 95 7.93 18.59 14.65
C TRP A 95 7.40 18.68 13.20
N GLU A 96 7.72 19.77 12.51
CA GLU A 96 7.46 19.92 11.07
C GLU A 96 8.54 19.21 10.24
N TRP A 97 8.17 18.22 9.42
CA TRP A 97 9.14 17.41 8.66
C TRP A 97 9.64 18.12 7.40
N MET A 98 8.73 18.59 6.54
CA MET A 98 9.07 19.31 5.30
C MET A 98 7.89 20.12 4.76
N ARG A 99 8.14 21.06 3.85
CA ARG A 99 7.10 21.78 3.09
C ARG A 99 7.16 21.41 1.62
N ILE A 100 6.02 21.17 1.00
CA ILE A 100 5.90 20.93 -0.44
C ILE A 100 5.09 22.05 -1.09
N SER A 101 5.36 22.33 -2.37
CA SER A 101 4.54 23.24 -3.16
C SER A 101 3.32 22.50 -3.72
N GLY A 102 2.14 22.91 -3.29
CA GLY A 102 0.84 22.43 -3.76
C GLY A 102 0.29 23.24 -4.93
N PRO A 103 -0.98 23.01 -5.29
CA PRO A 103 -1.64 23.72 -6.39
C PRO A 103 -1.60 25.24 -6.18
N ARG A 104 -1.28 25.99 -7.25
CA ARG A 104 -1.13 27.46 -7.22
C ARG A 104 -0.02 27.97 -6.29
N ASP A 105 1.08 27.22 -6.17
CA ASP A 105 2.23 27.53 -5.30
C ASP A 105 1.88 27.62 -3.80
N ALA A 106 0.75 27.05 -3.38
CA ALA A 106 0.35 26.99 -1.98
C ALA A 106 1.31 26.07 -1.20
N SER A 107 1.90 26.54 -0.12
CA SER A 107 2.78 25.70 0.72
C SER A 107 1.93 24.70 1.51
N VAL A 108 2.15 23.40 1.29
CA VAL A 108 1.53 22.31 2.05
C VAL A 108 2.55 21.81 3.08
N PRO A 109 2.33 22.03 4.38
CA PRO A 109 3.22 21.52 5.42
C PRO A 109 3.01 20.01 5.60
N ILE A 110 4.11 19.28 5.70
CA ILE A 110 4.13 17.87 6.09
C ILE A 110 4.70 17.82 7.50
N GLU A 111 3.81 17.64 8.47
CA GLU A 111 4.13 17.59 9.89
C GLU A 111 4.25 16.14 10.38
N LEU A 112 5.19 15.85 11.28
CA LEU A 112 5.15 14.62 12.07
C LEU A 112 4.21 14.83 13.26
N LYS A 113 2.91 14.85 12.93
CA LYS A 113 1.81 15.05 13.85
C LYS A 113 1.06 13.75 14.07
N PHE A 114 0.71 13.49 15.32
CA PHE A 114 -0.04 12.32 15.75
C PHE A 114 -1.34 12.73 16.39
N SER A 115 -2.36 11.90 16.26
CA SER A 115 -3.65 12.15 16.87
C SER A 115 -4.33 10.88 17.36
N VAL A 116 -5.18 11.02 18.37
CA VAL A 116 -6.04 9.98 18.91
C VAL A 116 -7.49 10.48 18.92
N ASP A 117 -8.35 9.76 18.22
CA ASP A 117 -9.80 9.90 18.18
C ASP A 117 -10.48 8.54 18.40
N ALA A 118 -11.81 8.48 18.29
CA ALA A 118 -12.56 7.26 18.59
C ALA A 118 -12.10 6.04 17.76
N LEU A 119 -11.75 6.23 16.48
CA LEU A 119 -11.36 5.16 15.58
C LEU A 119 -9.98 4.58 15.95
N ASN A 120 -8.96 5.42 16.03
CA ASN A 120 -7.62 4.93 16.35
C ASN A 120 -7.42 4.67 17.85
N GLY A 121 -8.27 5.20 18.73
CA GLY A 121 -8.32 4.84 20.15
C GLY A 121 -8.62 3.34 20.34
N VAL A 122 -9.61 2.82 19.62
CA VAL A 122 -9.92 1.37 19.62
C VAL A 122 -8.77 0.57 18.99
N MET A 123 -8.24 1.00 17.83
CA MET A 123 -7.09 0.32 17.21
C MET A 123 -5.86 0.29 18.11
N MET A 124 -5.58 1.37 18.83
CA MET A 124 -4.44 1.49 19.73
C MET A 124 -4.55 0.48 20.87
N LEU A 125 -5.74 0.29 21.45
CA LEU A 125 -6.00 -0.74 22.45
C LEU A 125 -5.84 -2.16 21.89
N ILE A 126 -6.30 -2.42 20.66
CA ILE A 126 -6.11 -3.72 20.00
C ILE A 126 -4.63 -3.99 19.78
N VAL A 127 -3.91 -3.06 19.14
CA VAL A 127 -2.51 -3.22 18.74
C VAL A 127 -1.63 -3.43 19.97
N THR A 128 -1.81 -2.63 21.03
CA THR A 128 -1.00 -2.77 22.26
C THR A 128 -1.47 -3.90 23.16
N GLY A 129 -2.78 -4.11 23.32
CA GLY A 129 -3.35 -5.13 24.20
C GLY A 129 -3.23 -6.55 23.65
N VAL A 130 -3.76 -6.80 22.44
CA VAL A 130 -3.59 -8.11 21.77
C VAL A 130 -2.11 -8.33 21.44
N GLY A 131 -1.39 -7.28 21.04
CA GLY A 131 0.06 -7.32 20.86
C GLY A 131 0.79 -7.80 22.10
N PHE A 132 0.48 -7.26 23.28
CA PHE A 132 1.07 -7.68 24.56
C PHE A 132 0.81 -9.17 24.84
N LEU A 133 -0.43 -9.64 24.67
CA LEU A 133 -0.77 -11.06 24.85
C LEU A 133 0.02 -11.98 23.90
N ILE A 134 0.24 -11.55 22.66
CA ILE A 134 1.09 -12.26 21.70
C ILE A 134 2.55 -12.26 22.14
N HIS A 135 3.08 -11.17 22.70
CA HIS A 135 4.45 -11.13 23.24
C HIS A 135 4.61 -12.09 24.42
N VAL A 136 3.63 -12.15 25.33
CA VAL A 136 3.61 -13.09 26.46
C VAL A 136 3.64 -14.53 25.94
N TYR A 137 2.77 -14.86 24.98
CA TYR A 137 2.73 -16.18 24.35
C TYR A 137 4.07 -16.53 23.67
N ALA A 138 4.60 -15.59 22.88
CA ALA A 138 5.82 -15.80 22.11
C ALA A 138 7.04 -16.06 23.00
N SER A 139 7.02 -15.54 24.23
CA SER A 139 8.14 -15.69 25.17
C SER A 139 8.41 -17.15 25.54
N SER A 140 7.37 -17.99 25.56
CA SER A 140 7.48 -19.43 25.80
C SER A 140 7.56 -20.22 24.51
N TYR A 141 6.86 -19.80 23.45
CA TYR A 141 6.89 -20.52 22.16
C TYR A 141 8.29 -20.50 21.52
N MET A 142 9.00 -19.38 21.63
CA MET A 142 10.33 -19.20 21.04
C MET A 142 11.47 -19.56 22.00
N ASP A 143 11.18 -20.09 23.19
CA ASP A 143 12.18 -20.24 24.26
C ASP A 143 13.41 -21.07 23.84
N LYS A 144 13.22 -22.08 22.99
CA LYS A 144 14.32 -22.93 22.48
C LYS A 144 15.04 -22.34 21.25
N ASP A 145 14.59 -21.24 20.68
CA ASP A 145 15.17 -20.66 19.45
C ASP A 145 16.47 -19.88 19.75
N LYS A 146 17.52 -20.11 18.93
CA LYS A 146 18.84 -19.47 19.06
C LYS A 146 18.78 -17.95 18.82
N ALA A 147 17.82 -17.46 18.02
CA ALA A 147 17.66 -16.06 17.61
C ALA A 147 16.54 -15.31 18.38
N TYR A 148 16.31 -15.68 19.65
CA TYR A 148 15.30 -15.09 20.54
C TYR A 148 15.30 -13.54 20.58
N TRP A 149 16.48 -12.92 20.67
CA TRP A 149 16.62 -11.46 20.73
C TRP A 149 16.18 -10.76 19.45
N ARG A 150 16.49 -11.35 18.29
CA ARG A 150 16.11 -10.81 16.99
C ARG A 150 14.60 -10.88 16.79
N PHE A 151 13.99 -11.98 17.24
CA PHE A 151 12.55 -12.17 17.18
C PHE A 151 11.81 -11.05 17.92
N PHE A 152 12.18 -10.78 19.18
CA PHE A 152 11.54 -9.73 19.97
C PHE A 152 11.88 -8.30 19.52
N ALA A 153 13.07 -8.09 18.93
CA ALA A 153 13.38 -6.81 18.29
C ALA A 153 12.41 -6.52 17.14
N TYR A 154 12.18 -7.51 16.26
CA TYR A 154 11.25 -7.38 15.15
C TYR A 154 9.79 -7.29 15.59
N LEU A 155 9.38 -8.02 16.63
CA LEU A 155 8.02 -7.98 17.18
C LEU A 155 7.70 -6.58 17.76
N ASN A 156 8.63 -5.99 18.53
CA ASN A 156 8.50 -4.63 19.04
C ASN A 156 8.49 -3.58 17.92
N LEU A 157 9.38 -3.73 16.92
CA LEU A 157 9.41 -2.84 15.76
C LEU A 157 8.12 -2.93 14.96
N PHE A 158 7.50 -4.10 14.90
CA PHE A 158 6.20 -4.29 14.28
C PHE A 158 5.12 -3.45 14.99
N ILE A 159 5.03 -3.56 16.33
CA ILE A 159 4.06 -2.78 17.11
C ILE A 159 4.31 -1.28 16.94
N PHE A 160 5.56 -0.83 16.99
CA PHE A 160 5.91 0.56 16.71
C PHE A 160 5.41 1.02 15.33
N SER A 161 5.74 0.29 14.26
CA SER A 161 5.32 0.66 12.89
C SER A 161 3.80 0.69 12.74
N MET A 162 3.09 -0.25 13.40
CA MET A 162 1.63 -0.26 13.38
C MET A 162 1.04 0.93 14.16
N LEU A 163 1.61 1.28 15.31
CA LEU A 163 1.20 2.48 16.05
C LEU A 163 1.46 3.76 15.24
N LEU A 164 2.59 3.84 14.55
CA LEU A 164 2.91 4.95 13.66
C LEU A 164 1.86 5.10 12.55
N LEU A 165 1.41 3.98 11.98
CA LEU A 165 0.38 3.93 10.94
C LEU A 165 -0.97 4.47 11.43
N ILE A 166 -1.44 4.00 12.59
CA ILE A 166 -2.78 4.36 13.09
C ILE A 166 -2.84 5.71 13.80
N LEU A 167 -1.73 6.17 14.39
CA LEU A 167 -1.69 7.42 15.14
C LEU A 167 -1.32 8.62 14.26
N GLY A 168 -0.86 8.43 13.03
CA GLY A 168 -0.54 9.54 12.13
C GLY A 168 -1.74 10.46 11.85
N ASP A 169 -1.54 11.78 11.97
CA ASP A 169 -2.57 12.81 11.68
C ASP A 169 -2.58 13.24 10.18
N ASN A 170 -1.79 12.56 9.34
CA ASN A 170 -1.72 12.79 7.90
C ASN A 170 -1.24 11.55 7.13
N LEU A 171 -1.45 11.56 5.81
CA LEU A 171 -1.10 10.45 4.92
C LEU A 171 0.40 10.13 4.87
N PRO A 172 1.33 11.10 4.82
CA PRO A 172 2.76 10.80 4.88
C PRO A 172 3.19 10.02 6.12
N VAL A 173 2.75 10.41 7.33
CA VAL A 173 3.06 9.65 8.56
C VAL A 173 2.47 8.25 8.49
N LEU A 174 1.20 8.14 8.07
CA LEU A 174 0.54 6.85 7.87
C LEU A 174 1.33 5.98 6.89
N PHE A 175 1.82 6.54 5.78
CA PHE A 175 2.61 5.85 4.76
C PHE A 175 3.96 5.34 5.30
N VAL A 176 4.63 6.11 6.18
CA VAL A 176 5.85 5.62 6.86
C VAL A 176 5.51 4.41 7.74
N GLY A 177 4.42 4.45 8.49
CA GLY A 177 3.95 3.29 9.27
C GLY A 177 3.57 2.10 8.37
N TRP A 178 2.92 2.38 7.24
CA TRP A 178 2.46 1.42 6.23
C TRP A 178 3.62 0.63 5.58
N GLU A 179 4.68 1.34 5.23
CA GLU A 179 5.94 0.77 4.77
C GLU A 179 6.67 0.04 5.89
N GLY A 180 6.69 0.62 7.09
CA GLY A 180 7.28 0.04 8.30
C GLY A 180 6.68 -1.33 8.65
N VAL A 181 5.35 -1.48 8.61
CA VAL A 181 4.70 -2.79 8.85
C VAL A 181 5.02 -3.79 7.73
N GLY A 182 5.17 -3.32 6.49
CA GLY A 182 5.60 -4.16 5.35
C GLY A 182 7.02 -4.69 5.55
N LEU A 183 7.95 -3.84 5.97
CA LEU A 183 9.32 -4.24 6.31
C LEU A 183 9.34 -5.24 7.46
N CYS A 184 8.63 -4.95 8.56
CA CYS A 184 8.57 -5.86 9.71
C CYS A 184 7.96 -7.22 9.32
N SER A 185 6.94 -7.25 8.47
CA SER A 185 6.37 -8.50 7.96
C SER A 185 7.38 -9.30 7.13
N TYR A 186 8.17 -8.66 6.27
CA TYR A 186 9.21 -9.31 5.49
C TYR A 186 10.23 -10.00 6.40
N LEU A 187 10.69 -9.28 7.42
CA LEU A 187 11.68 -9.77 8.38
C LEU A 187 11.15 -10.92 9.25
N LEU A 188 9.86 -10.89 9.63
CA LEU A 188 9.25 -11.91 10.48
C LEU A 188 8.78 -13.15 9.71
N ILE A 189 8.30 -13.01 8.47
CA ILE A 189 7.96 -14.15 7.61
C ILE A 189 9.24 -14.91 7.23
N GLY A 190 10.27 -14.17 6.81
CA GLY A 190 11.60 -14.71 6.53
C GLY A 190 12.48 -14.96 7.76
N PHE A 191 11.91 -15.07 8.97
CA PHE A 191 12.69 -15.13 10.21
C PHE A 191 13.68 -16.31 10.23
N TRP A 192 13.23 -17.47 9.75
CA TRP A 192 14.06 -18.66 9.53
C TRP A 192 14.56 -18.71 8.08
N TYR A 193 15.34 -17.69 7.68
CA TYR A 193 15.83 -17.51 6.30
C TYR A 193 16.78 -18.61 5.78
N THR A 194 17.28 -19.48 6.66
CA THR A 194 18.09 -20.64 6.25
C THR A 194 17.29 -21.63 5.40
N LYS A 195 15.96 -21.67 5.58
CA LYS A 195 15.04 -22.41 4.72
C LYS A 195 14.64 -21.52 3.54
N LEU A 196 15.12 -21.84 2.34
CA LEU A 196 14.83 -21.07 1.11
C LEU A 196 13.33 -20.83 0.87
N PRO A 197 12.40 -21.80 1.10
CA PRO A 197 10.97 -21.54 0.97
C PRO A 197 10.47 -20.39 1.86
N ASN A 198 11.00 -20.26 3.08
CA ASN A 198 10.60 -19.19 4.01
C ASN A 198 11.11 -17.83 3.54
N ALA A 199 12.33 -17.77 3.02
CA ALA A 199 12.88 -16.54 2.44
C ALA A 199 12.12 -16.11 1.18
N ALA A 200 11.73 -17.06 0.32
CA ALA A 200 10.92 -16.81 -0.87
C ALA A 200 9.52 -16.28 -0.50
N ALA A 201 8.88 -16.87 0.53
CA ALA A 201 7.60 -16.39 1.05
C ALA A 201 7.68 -14.95 1.57
N GLY A 202 8.75 -14.61 2.32
CA GLY A 202 9.00 -13.24 2.76
C GLY A 202 9.13 -12.27 1.58
N LYS A 203 9.93 -12.62 0.57
CA LYS A 203 10.12 -11.82 -0.65
C LYS A 203 8.80 -11.59 -1.39
N LYS A 204 7.99 -12.64 -1.58
CA LYS A 204 6.69 -12.57 -2.24
C LYS A 204 5.75 -11.62 -1.50
N ALA A 205 5.69 -11.71 -0.18
CA ALA A 205 4.91 -10.77 0.64
C ALA A 205 5.38 -9.33 0.48
N PHE A 206 6.68 -9.08 0.51
CA PHE A 206 7.20 -7.72 0.35
C PHE A 206 6.85 -7.12 -1.02
N ILE A 207 7.02 -7.88 -2.10
CA ILE A 207 6.73 -7.41 -3.47
C ILE A 207 5.23 -7.17 -3.66
N ALA A 208 4.37 -8.12 -3.25
CA ALA A 208 2.92 -7.97 -3.39
C ALA A 208 2.38 -6.74 -2.66
N ASN A 209 2.93 -6.46 -1.47
CA ASN A 209 2.59 -5.25 -0.73
C ASN A 209 3.10 -3.99 -1.44
N ARG A 210 4.32 -4.02 -1.99
CA ARG A 210 4.91 -2.88 -2.71
C ARG A 210 4.10 -2.47 -3.94
N VAL A 211 3.49 -3.42 -4.64
CA VAL A 211 2.55 -3.15 -5.75
C VAL A 211 1.32 -2.38 -5.24
N GLY A 212 0.81 -2.72 -4.06
CA GLY A 212 -0.25 -1.94 -3.42
C GLY A 212 0.23 -0.56 -3.00
N ASP A 213 1.42 -0.47 -2.40
CA ASP A 213 2.02 0.77 -1.89
C ASP A 213 2.18 1.83 -3.01
N PHE A 214 2.41 1.39 -4.25
CA PHE A 214 2.37 2.25 -5.44
C PHE A 214 1.01 2.94 -5.63
N GLY A 215 -0.10 2.23 -5.43
CA GLY A 215 -1.45 2.79 -5.50
C GLY A 215 -1.69 3.87 -4.43
N LEU A 216 -1.25 3.61 -3.20
CA LEU A 216 -1.34 4.58 -2.11
C LEU A 216 -0.52 5.85 -2.42
N LEU A 217 0.69 5.69 -2.96
CA LEU A 217 1.55 6.81 -3.38
C LEU A 217 0.89 7.66 -4.48
N VAL A 218 0.32 7.02 -5.51
CA VAL A 218 -0.43 7.71 -6.57
C VAL A 218 -1.64 8.44 -5.99
N GLY A 219 -2.38 7.81 -5.07
CA GLY A 219 -3.50 8.42 -4.37
C GLY A 219 -3.08 9.68 -3.60
N MET A 220 -1.95 9.65 -2.90
CA MET A 220 -1.40 10.83 -2.21
C MET A 220 -1.05 11.97 -3.17
N PHE A 221 -0.41 11.69 -4.31
CA PHE A 221 -0.10 12.73 -5.29
C PHE A 221 -1.37 13.35 -5.89
N LEU A 222 -2.39 12.54 -6.19
CA LEU A 222 -3.67 13.04 -6.67
C LEU A 222 -4.36 13.90 -5.60
N LEU A 223 -4.30 13.51 -4.33
CA LEU A 223 -4.85 14.32 -3.24
C LEU A 223 -4.16 15.66 -3.10
N VAL A 224 -2.82 15.72 -3.13
CA VAL A 224 -2.10 17.01 -3.15
C VAL A 224 -2.53 17.86 -4.34
N TYR A 225 -2.62 17.26 -5.53
CA TYR A 225 -2.97 17.96 -6.76
C TYR A 225 -4.39 18.56 -6.75
N TYR A 226 -5.38 17.86 -6.19
CA TYR A 226 -6.77 18.32 -6.20
C TYR A 226 -7.21 19.07 -4.93
N THR A 227 -6.69 18.69 -3.77
CA THR A 227 -7.12 19.23 -2.48
C THR A 227 -6.12 20.23 -1.89
N GLY A 228 -4.84 20.13 -2.26
CA GLY A 228 -3.77 20.92 -1.65
C GLY A 228 -3.49 20.56 -0.18
N ALA A 229 -3.92 19.39 0.29
CA ALA A 229 -3.73 18.93 1.66
C ALA A 229 -3.40 17.43 1.73
N LEU A 230 -2.77 17.02 2.84
CA LEU A 230 -2.48 15.61 3.15
C LEU A 230 -2.81 15.25 4.61
N ASP A 231 -3.13 16.23 5.45
CA ASP A 231 -3.64 16.05 6.80
C ASP A 231 -5.16 15.84 6.79
N TRP A 232 -5.69 15.20 7.82
CA TRP A 232 -7.11 14.81 7.85
C TRP A 232 -8.05 16.01 7.77
N GLN A 233 -7.73 17.12 8.47
CA GLN A 233 -8.59 18.29 8.53
C GLN A 233 -8.62 19.04 7.20
N GLY A 234 -7.45 19.25 6.58
CA GLY A 234 -7.34 19.85 5.26
C GLY A 234 -8.01 19.03 4.17
N LEU A 235 -7.86 17.70 4.21
CA LEU A 235 -8.52 16.79 3.28
C LEU A 235 -10.04 16.84 3.40
N GLU A 236 -10.59 16.86 4.62
CA GLU A 236 -12.03 16.95 4.84
C GLU A 236 -12.59 18.29 4.37
N ALA A 237 -11.92 19.40 4.69
CA ALA A 237 -12.33 20.75 4.27
C ALA A 237 -12.30 20.92 2.75
N ALA A 238 -11.35 20.29 2.06
CA ALA A 238 -11.17 20.38 0.62
C ALA A 238 -11.85 19.24 -0.17
N ALA A 239 -12.51 18.27 0.48
CA ALA A 239 -13.07 17.08 -0.16
C ALA A 239 -14.03 17.41 -1.32
N GLY A 240 -14.75 18.53 -1.24
CA GLY A 240 -15.64 19.01 -2.31
C GLY A 240 -14.94 19.32 -3.64
N SER A 241 -13.63 19.57 -3.66
CA SER A 241 -12.86 19.80 -4.90
C SER A 241 -12.73 18.54 -5.75
N LEU A 242 -12.81 17.35 -5.14
CA LEU A 242 -12.71 16.06 -5.82
C LEU A 242 -13.95 15.72 -6.68
N VAL A 243 -15.05 16.44 -6.45
CA VAL A 243 -16.31 16.28 -7.16
C VAL A 243 -16.57 17.42 -8.13
N ASN A 244 -16.32 18.66 -7.71
CA ASN A 244 -16.62 19.87 -8.48
C ASN A 244 -15.52 20.24 -9.51
N THR A 245 -14.99 19.25 -10.22
CA THR A 245 -14.03 19.49 -11.31
C THR A 245 -14.74 19.91 -12.59
N SER A 246 -14.38 21.09 -13.14
CA SER A 246 -14.71 21.45 -14.53
C SER A 246 -14.19 20.39 -15.50
N ASP A 247 -14.69 20.34 -16.74
CA ASP A 247 -14.30 19.32 -17.72
C ASP A 247 -12.77 19.24 -17.95
N ALA A 248 -12.03 20.33 -17.68
CA ALA A 248 -10.57 20.40 -17.76
C ALA A 248 -9.82 19.70 -16.60
N HIS A 249 -10.49 19.39 -15.49
CA HIS A 249 -9.89 18.76 -14.31
C HIS A 249 -10.37 17.33 -14.05
N GLN A 250 -11.21 16.77 -14.93
CA GLN A 250 -11.56 15.35 -14.89
C GLN A 250 -10.35 14.49 -15.27
N VAL A 251 -10.29 13.27 -14.75
CA VAL A 251 -9.22 12.33 -15.08
C VAL A 251 -9.59 11.61 -16.37
N HIS A 252 -8.79 11.81 -17.42
CA HIS A 252 -8.95 11.16 -18.71
C HIS A 252 -8.33 9.75 -18.69
N LEU A 253 -9.17 8.71 -18.73
CA LEU A 253 -8.74 7.32 -18.88
C LEU A 253 -8.33 7.03 -20.31
N TRP A 254 -9.13 7.48 -21.28
CA TRP A 254 -8.87 7.24 -22.70
C TRP A 254 -9.48 8.33 -23.59
N PRO A 255 -8.70 8.98 -24.48
CA PRO A 255 -7.25 8.91 -24.64
C PRO A 255 -6.50 9.43 -23.40
N LEU A 256 -5.38 8.78 -23.03
CA LEU A 256 -4.60 9.13 -21.84
C LEU A 256 -4.12 10.60 -21.93
N GLY A 257 -4.36 11.37 -20.88
CA GLY A 257 -3.98 12.79 -20.80
C GLY A 257 -4.83 13.74 -21.66
N GLY A 258 -5.95 13.27 -22.23
CA GLY A 258 -6.88 14.13 -22.98
C GLY A 258 -6.39 14.55 -24.37
N GLY A 259 -5.28 13.98 -24.85
CA GLY A 259 -4.74 14.25 -26.19
C GLY A 259 -5.61 13.69 -27.31
N GLN A 260 -5.56 14.30 -28.50
CA GLN A 260 -6.21 13.74 -29.70
C GLN A 260 -5.20 12.92 -30.50
N PHE A 261 -5.55 11.67 -30.82
CA PHE A 261 -4.70 10.83 -31.67
C PHE A 261 -4.88 11.25 -33.13
N GLN A 262 -3.78 11.58 -33.81
CA GLN A 262 -3.79 11.92 -35.24
C GLN A 262 -3.30 10.74 -36.09
N GLY A 263 -3.71 10.70 -37.37
CA GLY A 263 -3.27 9.70 -38.33
C GLY A 263 -3.88 8.31 -38.11
N PRO A 264 -3.15 7.20 -38.35
CA PRO A 264 -3.69 5.83 -38.24
C PRO A 264 -4.13 5.45 -36.81
N LEU A 265 -3.65 6.16 -35.79
CA LEU A 265 -4.05 5.98 -34.39
C LEU A 265 -5.41 6.63 -34.06
N ALA A 266 -5.98 7.44 -34.96
CA ALA A 266 -7.31 8.03 -34.78
C ALA A 266 -8.43 6.98 -34.65
N ILE A 267 -8.22 5.76 -35.16
CA ILE A 267 -9.18 4.64 -34.99
C ILE A 267 -9.38 4.25 -33.52
N LEU A 268 -8.39 4.52 -32.68
CA LEU A 268 -8.45 4.25 -31.25
C LEU A 268 -9.13 5.38 -30.47
N GLN A 269 -9.45 6.51 -31.11
CA GLN A 269 -10.05 7.66 -30.44
C GLN A 269 -11.57 7.49 -30.27
N PRO A 270 -12.10 7.42 -29.04
CA PRO A 270 -13.53 7.28 -28.81
C PRO A 270 -14.27 8.58 -29.15
N LYS A 271 -15.55 8.47 -29.56
CA LYS A 271 -16.41 9.63 -29.87
C LYS A 271 -16.63 10.55 -28.66
N THR A 272 -16.64 9.98 -27.46
CA THR A 272 -16.61 10.70 -26.19
C THR A 272 -15.42 10.19 -25.37
N PRO A 273 -14.57 11.09 -24.83
CA PRO A 273 -13.46 10.67 -23.99
C PRO A 273 -13.99 9.94 -22.75
N TRP A 274 -13.32 8.87 -22.36
CA TRP A 274 -13.65 8.15 -21.13
C TRP A 274 -13.02 8.90 -19.96
N THR A 275 -13.85 9.61 -19.19
CA THR A 275 -13.41 10.39 -18.04
C THR A 275 -14.01 9.85 -16.75
N ILE A 276 -13.27 10.01 -15.65
CA ILE A 276 -13.74 9.71 -14.29
C ILE A 276 -13.54 10.93 -13.39
N THR A 277 -14.32 10.99 -12.31
CA THR A 277 -14.16 12.03 -11.30
C THR A 277 -12.83 11.85 -10.56
N ALA A 278 -12.27 12.96 -10.07
CA ALA A 278 -11.05 12.91 -9.26
C ALA A 278 -11.25 12.04 -8.01
N ALA A 279 -12.43 12.11 -7.38
CA ALA A 279 -12.81 11.23 -6.26
C ALA A 279 -12.71 9.73 -6.61
N THR A 280 -13.11 9.33 -7.83
CA THR A 280 -13.02 7.93 -8.27
C THR A 280 -11.58 7.52 -8.54
N ALA A 281 -10.78 8.38 -9.15
CA ALA A 281 -9.37 8.10 -9.39
C ALA A 281 -8.58 7.95 -8.07
N VAL A 282 -8.79 8.88 -7.13
CA VAL A 282 -8.21 8.83 -5.79
C VAL A 282 -8.68 7.58 -5.05
N GLY A 283 -9.99 7.31 -5.04
CA GLY A 283 -10.57 6.17 -4.35
C GLY A 283 -10.01 4.83 -4.85
N LEU A 284 -9.93 4.63 -6.16
CA LEU A 284 -9.37 3.41 -6.76
C LEU A 284 -7.85 3.27 -6.51
N ALA A 285 -7.09 4.37 -6.56
CA ALA A 285 -5.66 4.36 -6.27
C ALA A 285 -5.39 3.99 -4.81
N LEU A 286 -6.08 4.63 -3.86
CA LEU A 286 -5.99 4.29 -2.44
C LEU A 286 -6.45 2.86 -2.16
N PHE A 287 -7.52 2.41 -2.85
CA PHE A 287 -8.00 1.03 -2.74
C PHE A 287 -6.97 0.01 -3.20
N LEU A 288 -6.18 0.28 -4.24
CA LEU A 288 -5.06 -0.57 -4.63
C LEU A 288 -4.01 -0.71 -3.51
N GLY A 289 -3.78 0.36 -2.74
CA GLY A 289 -3.02 0.28 -1.48
C GLY A 289 -3.65 -0.73 -0.53
N CYS A 290 -4.93 -0.56 -0.23
CA CYS A 290 -5.67 -1.43 0.68
C CYS A 290 -5.66 -2.90 0.24
N THR A 291 -5.75 -3.18 -1.07
CA THR A 291 -5.78 -4.57 -1.57
C THR A 291 -4.49 -5.32 -1.31
N GLY A 292 -3.34 -4.64 -1.40
CA GLY A 292 -2.02 -5.21 -1.09
C GLY A 292 -1.91 -5.68 0.36
N LYS A 293 -2.10 -4.76 1.33
CA LYS A 293 -1.94 -5.07 2.76
C LYS A 293 -3.04 -5.97 3.32
N SER A 294 -4.27 -5.85 2.84
CA SER A 294 -5.41 -6.64 3.31
C SER A 294 -5.69 -7.88 2.47
N ALA A 295 -4.72 -8.31 1.65
CA ALA A 295 -4.78 -9.54 0.87
C ALA A 295 -6.11 -9.71 0.11
N GLN A 296 -6.57 -8.65 -0.56
CA GLN A 296 -7.77 -8.71 -1.40
C GLN A 296 -7.42 -9.20 -2.80
N ILE A 297 -8.40 -9.70 -3.55
CA ILE A 297 -8.20 -9.96 -4.98
C ILE A 297 -7.78 -8.65 -5.66
N PRO A 298 -6.70 -8.65 -6.47
CA PRO A 298 -5.96 -9.82 -6.95
C PRO A 298 -4.67 -10.14 -6.16
N LEU A 299 -4.30 -9.36 -5.13
CA LEU A 299 -3.02 -9.43 -4.39
C LEU A 299 -3.04 -10.34 -3.14
N TYR A 300 -4.00 -11.27 -3.01
CA TYR A 300 -4.13 -12.12 -1.81
C TYR A 300 -3.05 -13.20 -1.65
N VAL A 301 -2.30 -13.49 -2.72
CA VAL A 301 -1.43 -14.68 -2.88
C VAL A 301 -0.31 -14.80 -1.84
N TRP A 302 0.08 -13.70 -1.19
CA TRP A 302 1.19 -13.71 -0.24
C TRP A 302 0.78 -14.20 1.16
N LEU A 303 -0.47 -14.02 1.56
CA LEU A 303 -0.91 -14.25 2.95
C LEU A 303 -0.86 -15.74 3.36
N PRO A 304 -1.26 -16.70 2.50
CA PRO A 304 -1.12 -18.12 2.81
C PRO A 304 0.35 -18.57 2.95
N ASP A 305 1.24 -18.00 2.14
CA ASP A 305 2.67 -18.33 2.16
C ASP A 305 3.37 -17.67 3.37
N ALA A 306 2.82 -16.57 3.91
CA ALA A 306 3.28 -15.94 5.14
C ALA A 306 3.21 -16.88 6.37
N MET A 307 2.51 -18.02 6.27
CA MET A 307 2.47 -19.06 7.30
C MET A 307 3.80 -19.81 7.48
N ALA A 308 4.78 -19.55 6.63
CA ALA A 308 6.17 -19.98 6.82
C ALA A 308 6.81 -19.40 8.10
N GLY A 309 6.34 -18.22 8.55
CA GLY A 309 6.85 -17.58 9.75
C GLY A 309 6.43 -18.28 11.07
N PRO A 310 7.05 -17.90 12.20
CA PRO A 310 6.65 -18.41 13.51
C PRO A 310 5.19 -18.10 13.84
N THR A 311 4.50 -19.03 14.51
CA THR A 311 3.05 -18.90 14.76
C THR A 311 2.61 -17.63 15.52
N PRO A 312 3.37 -17.09 16.49
CA PRO A 312 3.03 -15.80 17.11
C PRO A 312 3.04 -14.63 16.12
N VAL A 313 3.86 -14.69 15.08
CA VAL A 313 3.87 -13.69 13.98
C VAL A 313 2.57 -13.77 13.19
N SER A 314 2.12 -14.99 12.86
CA SER A 314 0.85 -15.19 12.17
C SER A 314 -0.31 -14.61 12.98
N ALA A 315 -0.33 -14.82 14.31
CA ALA A 315 -1.33 -14.20 15.17
C ALA A 315 -1.27 -12.66 15.11
N LEU A 316 -0.08 -12.06 15.13
CA LEU A 316 0.07 -10.60 15.09
C LEU A 316 -0.39 -10.00 13.76
N ILE A 317 0.14 -10.52 12.64
CA ILE A 317 -0.15 -10.05 11.27
C ILE A 317 -1.63 -10.16 10.96
N HIS A 318 -2.29 -11.25 11.37
CA HIS A 318 -3.67 -11.56 10.99
C HIS A 318 -4.73 -10.98 11.92
N ALA A 319 -4.40 -10.71 13.18
CA ALA A 319 -5.38 -10.27 14.15
C ALA A 319 -5.37 -8.75 14.34
N ALA A 320 -4.22 -8.19 14.72
CA ALA A 320 -4.15 -6.86 15.29
C ALA A 320 -3.63 -5.80 14.31
N THR A 321 -2.87 -6.18 13.28
CA THR A 321 -1.98 -5.22 12.61
C THR A 321 -2.09 -5.13 11.09
N MET A 322 -1.33 -5.96 10.36
CA MET A 322 -1.02 -5.71 8.95
C MET A 322 -2.26 -5.75 8.07
N VAL A 323 -3.06 -6.80 8.24
CA VAL A 323 -4.19 -7.06 7.35
C VAL A 323 -5.36 -6.11 7.58
N THR A 324 -5.41 -5.46 8.75
CA THR A 324 -6.47 -4.51 9.11
C THR A 324 -6.13 -3.08 8.67
N ALA A 325 -4.88 -2.79 8.29
CA ALA A 325 -4.42 -1.47 7.86
C ALA A 325 -5.23 -0.92 6.66
N GLY A 326 -5.57 -1.76 5.67
CA GLY A 326 -6.39 -1.34 4.53
C GLY A 326 -7.80 -0.92 4.92
N ILE A 327 -8.43 -1.65 5.86
CA ILE A 327 -9.76 -1.30 6.37
C ILE A 327 -9.69 -0.01 7.19
N TYR A 328 -8.65 0.12 8.02
CA TYR A 328 -8.40 1.34 8.78
C TYR A 328 -8.28 2.57 7.86
N LEU A 329 -7.53 2.47 6.75
CA LEU A 329 -7.39 3.56 5.78
C LEU A 329 -8.74 3.94 5.12
N ILE A 330 -9.55 2.95 4.73
CA ILE A 330 -10.89 3.20 4.17
C ILE A 330 -11.81 3.86 5.18
N CYS A 331 -11.82 3.38 6.43
CA CYS A 331 -12.60 3.99 7.51
C CYS A 331 -12.13 5.43 7.81
N ARG A 332 -10.82 5.65 7.91
CA ARG A 332 -10.22 6.96 8.18
C ARG A 332 -10.54 7.98 7.08
N LEU A 333 -10.58 7.54 5.82
CA LEU A 333 -10.91 8.37 4.65
C LEU A 333 -12.34 8.11 4.16
N SER A 334 -13.24 7.67 5.03
CA SER A 334 -14.62 7.33 4.65
C SER A 334 -15.32 8.50 3.93
N PHE A 335 -15.08 9.73 4.40
CA PHE A 335 -15.58 10.97 3.79
C PHE A 335 -15.09 11.21 2.34
N ILE A 336 -13.98 10.60 1.89
CA ILE A 336 -13.53 10.63 0.49
C ILE A 336 -14.15 9.47 -0.29
N PHE A 337 -14.17 8.26 0.27
CA PHE A 337 -14.67 7.07 -0.42
C PHE A 337 -16.16 7.18 -0.77
N VAL A 338 -16.99 7.77 0.10
CA VAL A 338 -18.43 7.99 -0.18
C VAL A 338 -18.68 8.97 -1.33
N LEU A 339 -17.70 9.80 -1.71
CA LEU A 339 -17.79 10.68 -2.88
C LEU A 339 -17.70 9.92 -4.21
N SER A 340 -17.42 8.61 -4.20
CA SER A 340 -17.39 7.79 -5.41
C SER A 340 -18.17 6.49 -5.20
N PRO A 341 -19.47 6.46 -5.57
CA PRO A 341 -20.26 5.22 -5.56
C PRO A 341 -19.65 4.10 -6.41
N ALA A 342 -18.94 4.46 -7.49
CA ALA A 342 -18.21 3.50 -8.32
C ALA A 342 -17.07 2.82 -7.55
N THR A 343 -16.28 3.58 -6.79
CA THR A 343 -15.22 3.01 -5.94
C THR A 343 -15.82 2.12 -4.86
N MET A 344 -16.88 2.57 -4.19
CA MET A 344 -17.59 1.80 -3.17
C MET A 344 -18.10 0.46 -3.70
N MET A 345 -18.69 0.46 -4.91
CA MET A 345 -19.12 -0.77 -5.60
C MET A 345 -17.95 -1.72 -5.86
N VAL A 346 -16.83 -1.21 -6.38
CA VAL A 346 -15.62 -2.02 -6.63
C VAL A 346 -15.10 -2.64 -5.34
N ILE A 347 -15.08 -1.89 -4.24
CA ILE A 347 -14.70 -2.37 -2.90
C ILE A 347 -15.64 -3.50 -2.46
N ALA A 348 -16.96 -3.30 -2.57
CA ALA A 348 -17.96 -4.29 -2.14
C ALA A 348 -17.87 -5.60 -2.92
N PHE A 349 -17.77 -5.54 -4.25
CA PHE A 349 -17.62 -6.73 -5.09
C PHE A 349 -16.30 -7.44 -4.84
N THR A 350 -15.20 -6.69 -4.74
CA THR A 350 -13.88 -7.29 -4.45
C THR A 350 -13.89 -7.99 -3.10
N GLY A 351 -14.49 -7.38 -2.07
CA GLY A 351 -14.66 -8.00 -0.76
C GLY A 351 -15.50 -9.28 -0.81
N ALA A 352 -16.66 -9.24 -1.46
CA ALA A 352 -17.54 -10.41 -1.60
C ALA A 352 -16.87 -11.56 -2.36
N LEU A 353 -16.20 -11.28 -3.49
CA LEU A 353 -15.49 -12.28 -4.27
C LEU A 353 -14.28 -12.85 -3.51
N THR A 354 -13.53 -12.00 -2.81
CA THR A 354 -12.41 -12.42 -1.95
C THR A 354 -12.90 -13.34 -0.84
N ALA A 355 -14.04 -13.00 -0.21
CA ALA A 355 -14.68 -13.80 0.83
C ALA A 355 -15.00 -15.22 0.35
N LEU A 356 -15.63 -15.32 -0.82
CA LEU A 356 -16.02 -16.60 -1.42
C LEU A 356 -14.80 -17.41 -1.91
N LEU A 357 -13.91 -16.78 -2.67
CA LEU A 357 -12.72 -17.43 -3.23
C LEU A 357 -11.88 -18.07 -2.12
N ALA A 358 -11.52 -17.31 -1.09
CA ALA A 358 -10.72 -17.82 0.01
C ALA A 358 -11.43 -18.93 0.80
N ALA A 359 -12.75 -18.81 0.98
CA ALA A 359 -13.54 -19.83 1.66
C ALA A 359 -13.54 -21.17 0.90
N THR A 360 -13.60 -21.15 -0.45
CA THR A 360 -13.52 -22.38 -1.24
C THR A 360 -12.16 -23.06 -1.11
N ILE A 361 -11.05 -22.31 -1.10
CA ILE A 361 -9.70 -22.85 -0.94
C ILE A 361 -9.56 -23.52 0.44
N ALA A 362 -10.03 -22.87 1.50
CA ALA A 362 -9.96 -23.39 2.87
C ALA A 362 -10.66 -24.75 3.06
N LEU A 363 -11.64 -25.13 2.21
CA LEU A 363 -12.35 -26.41 2.29
C LEU A 363 -11.45 -27.63 2.08
N VAL A 364 -10.35 -27.48 1.35
CA VAL A 364 -9.48 -28.60 0.95
C VAL A 364 -8.08 -28.54 1.55
N GLN A 365 -7.70 -27.40 2.15
CA GLN A 365 -6.41 -27.26 2.83
C GLN A 365 -6.32 -28.20 4.04
N ASN A 366 -5.15 -28.82 4.25
CA ASN A 366 -4.90 -29.75 5.35
C ASN A 366 -3.99 -29.18 6.44
N ASP A 367 -3.21 -28.16 6.12
CA ASP A 367 -2.39 -27.40 7.06
C ASP A 367 -3.27 -26.48 7.92
N ILE A 368 -3.16 -26.63 9.25
CA ILE A 368 -3.97 -25.87 10.22
C ILE A 368 -3.75 -24.36 10.09
N LYS A 369 -2.51 -23.89 9.87
CA LYS A 369 -2.19 -22.46 9.73
C LYS A 369 -2.71 -21.93 8.39
N LYS A 370 -2.58 -22.69 7.30
CA LYS A 370 -3.11 -22.27 5.98
C LYS A 370 -4.64 -22.15 5.97
N VAL A 371 -5.36 -23.05 6.65
CA VAL A 371 -6.82 -22.90 6.85
C VAL A 371 -7.14 -21.60 7.59
N LEU A 372 -6.38 -21.27 8.64
CA LEU A 372 -6.55 -20.03 9.39
C LEU A 372 -6.15 -18.77 8.58
N ALA A 373 -5.16 -18.87 7.69
CA ALA A 373 -4.77 -17.80 6.78
C ALA A 373 -5.86 -17.50 5.74
N TYR A 374 -6.38 -18.52 5.04
CA TYR A 374 -7.48 -18.34 4.08
C TYR A 374 -8.76 -17.88 4.75
N SER A 375 -9.03 -18.36 5.96
CA SER A 375 -10.16 -17.83 6.71
C SER A 375 -9.95 -16.37 7.11
N THR A 376 -8.71 -15.86 7.18
CA THR A 376 -8.45 -14.43 7.39
C THR A 376 -8.71 -13.63 6.12
N VAL A 377 -8.21 -14.11 4.97
CA VAL A 377 -8.55 -13.53 3.66
C VAL A 377 -10.07 -13.43 3.49
N SER A 378 -10.79 -14.48 3.89
CA SER A 378 -12.26 -14.51 3.81
C SER A 378 -12.93 -13.48 4.72
N GLN A 379 -12.50 -13.36 5.98
CA GLN A 379 -13.08 -12.38 6.92
C GLN A 379 -12.74 -10.93 6.58
N LEU A 380 -11.54 -10.66 6.06
CA LEU A 380 -11.23 -9.36 5.47
C LEU A 380 -12.15 -9.07 4.29
N GLY A 381 -12.44 -10.06 3.45
CA GLY A 381 -13.45 -9.92 2.39
C GLY A 381 -14.82 -9.46 2.93
N PHE A 382 -15.28 -9.99 4.06
CA PHE A 382 -16.50 -9.50 4.74
C PHE A 382 -16.35 -8.06 5.22
N MET A 383 -15.22 -7.68 5.80
CA MET A 383 -14.99 -6.30 6.25
C MET A 383 -14.98 -5.32 5.08
N PHE A 384 -14.35 -5.69 3.96
CA PHE A 384 -14.32 -4.92 2.71
C PHE A 384 -15.72 -4.83 2.07
N LEU A 385 -16.49 -5.92 2.09
CA LEU A 385 -17.90 -5.89 1.71
C LEU A 385 -18.67 -4.86 2.56
N GLY A 386 -18.49 -4.88 3.89
CA GLY A 386 -19.14 -3.94 4.80
C GLY A 386 -18.80 -2.49 4.48
N VAL A 387 -17.52 -2.12 4.48
CA VAL A 387 -17.11 -0.73 4.20
C VAL A 387 -17.44 -0.30 2.76
N GLY A 388 -17.39 -1.21 1.78
CA GLY A 388 -17.79 -0.95 0.39
C GLY A 388 -19.31 -0.75 0.21
N SER A 389 -20.12 -1.35 1.07
CA SER A 389 -21.56 -1.09 1.15
C SER A 389 -21.91 0.15 1.98
N GLY A 390 -20.92 0.86 2.51
CA GLY A 390 -21.12 2.03 3.38
C GLY A 390 -21.31 1.69 4.87
N ALA A 391 -21.24 0.41 5.24
CA ALA A 391 -21.36 -0.04 6.63
C ALA A 391 -20.03 0.11 7.39
N PHE A 392 -19.51 1.34 7.48
CA PHE A 392 -18.18 1.61 8.04
C PHE A 392 -18.05 1.17 9.51
N VAL A 393 -19.07 1.46 10.33
CA VAL A 393 -19.13 1.04 11.74
C VAL A 393 -19.12 -0.49 11.85
N ALA A 394 -19.96 -1.19 11.07
CA ALA A 394 -20.04 -2.65 11.10
C ALA A 394 -18.74 -3.31 10.62
N GLY A 395 -18.17 -2.81 9.53
CA GLY A 395 -16.90 -3.28 8.99
C GLY A 395 -15.76 -3.14 10.00
N PHE A 396 -15.67 -1.98 10.67
CA PHE A 396 -14.65 -1.73 11.69
C PHE A 396 -14.93 -2.50 13.01
N PHE A 397 -16.19 -2.63 13.41
CA PHE A 397 -16.55 -3.46 14.56
C PHE A 397 -16.17 -4.93 14.35
N HIS A 398 -16.29 -5.43 13.12
CA HIS A 398 -15.79 -6.76 12.78
C HIS A 398 -14.25 -6.85 12.85
N VAL A 399 -13.50 -5.79 12.52
CA VAL A 399 -12.04 -5.74 12.78
C VAL A 399 -11.74 -5.94 14.26
N PHE A 400 -12.49 -5.25 15.14
CA PHE A 400 -12.34 -5.37 16.59
C PHE A 400 -12.62 -6.79 17.10
N THR A 401 -13.75 -7.40 16.72
CA THR A 401 -14.07 -8.77 17.16
C THR A 401 -13.08 -9.79 16.59
N HIS A 402 -12.68 -9.61 15.33
CA HIS A 402 -11.72 -10.44 14.62
C HIS A 402 -10.35 -10.49 15.27
N ALA A 403 -9.87 -9.38 15.82
CA ALA A 403 -8.61 -9.35 16.54
C ALA A 403 -8.57 -10.38 17.68
N PHE A 404 -9.66 -10.57 18.43
CA PHE A 404 -9.69 -11.55 19.52
C PHE A 404 -9.74 -12.98 19.01
N PHE A 405 -10.73 -13.31 18.16
CA PHE A 405 -10.91 -14.70 17.74
C PHE A 405 -9.80 -15.20 16.81
N LYS A 406 -9.20 -14.34 15.98
CA LYS A 406 -8.05 -14.76 15.17
C LYS A 406 -6.78 -14.93 15.98
N ALA A 407 -6.49 -14.02 16.91
CA ALA A 407 -5.35 -14.20 17.79
C ALA A 407 -5.52 -15.51 18.58
N CYS A 408 -6.71 -15.78 19.12
CA CYS A 408 -7.00 -17.03 19.82
C CYS A 408 -6.82 -18.27 18.92
N LEU A 409 -7.32 -18.25 17.68
CA LEU A 409 -7.21 -19.38 16.75
C LEU A 409 -5.77 -19.65 16.34
N PHE A 410 -4.99 -18.61 15.99
CA PHE A 410 -3.59 -18.78 15.59
C PHE A 410 -2.70 -19.22 16.76
N LEU A 411 -2.85 -18.61 17.94
CA LEU A 411 -2.11 -19.03 19.13
C LEU A 411 -2.56 -20.43 19.60
N GLY A 412 -3.83 -20.79 19.42
CA GLY A 412 -4.35 -22.12 19.72
C GLY A 412 -3.77 -23.17 18.78
N ALA A 413 -3.72 -22.88 17.48
CA ALA A 413 -3.01 -23.70 16.50
C ALA A 413 -1.52 -23.81 16.83
N GLY A 414 -0.87 -22.73 17.27
CA GLY A 414 0.51 -22.75 17.73
C GLY A 414 0.72 -23.69 18.92
N SER A 415 -0.24 -23.76 19.84
CA SER A 415 -0.16 -24.66 20.99
C SER A 415 -0.29 -26.12 20.56
N VAL A 416 -1.18 -26.41 19.60
CA VAL A 416 -1.30 -27.72 18.97
C VAL A 416 -0.01 -28.10 18.24
N ILE A 417 0.54 -27.20 17.43
CA ILE A 417 1.80 -27.43 16.71
C ILE A 417 2.94 -27.68 17.70
N HIS A 418 3.03 -26.91 18.79
CA HIS A 418 4.04 -27.10 19.82
C HIS A 418 3.94 -28.48 20.49
N ALA A 419 2.72 -28.97 20.75
CA ALA A 419 2.50 -30.30 21.29
C ALA A 419 2.84 -31.42 20.29
N MET A 420 2.58 -31.21 18.99
CA MET A 420 2.95 -32.16 17.93
C MET A 420 4.47 -32.17 17.68
N HIS A 421 5.13 -31.02 17.78
CA HIS A 421 6.57 -30.83 17.60
C HIS A 421 7.42 -31.50 18.69
N ALA A 422 6.78 -32.02 19.75
CA ALA A 422 7.43 -32.84 20.76
C ALA A 422 8.08 -34.11 20.18
N ARG A 423 7.53 -34.69 19.09
CA ARG A 423 8.15 -35.80 18.34
C ARG A 423 8.20 -35.58 16.83
N VAL A 424 7.27 -34.79 16.26
CA VAL A 424 7.23 -34.51 14.82
C VAL A 424 7.96 -33.19 14.55
N HIS A 425 9.28 -33.27 14.36
CA HIS A 425 10.11 -32.06 14.15
C HIS A 425 9.95 -31.45 12.75
N ASP A 426 9.41 -32.20 11.80
CA ASP A 426 9.02 -31.71 10.48
C ASP A 426 7.85 -30.71 10.59
N ASP A 427 8.09 -29.48 10.13
CA ASP A 427 7.14 -28.37 10.20
C ASP A 427 5.86 -28.66 9.40
N GLU A 428 5.95 -29.30 8.23
CA GLU A 428 4.79 -29.58 7.39
C GLU A 428 3.96 -30.70 7.99
N ARG A 429 4.60 -31.76 8.49
CA ARG A 429 3.90 -32.89 9.13
C ARG A 429 3.24 -32.52 10.45
N SER A 430 3.88 -31.68 11.26
CA SER A 430 3.33 -31.21 12.55
C SER A 430 2.15 -30.25 12.39
N GLN A 431 2.03 -29.58 11.24
CA GLN A 431 0.95 -28.66 10.90
C GLN A 431 -0.23 -29.34 10.17
N ASP A 432 -0.03 -30.55 9.65
CA ASP A 432 -1.05 -31.30 8.92
C ASP A 432 -2.11 -31.91 9.86
N MET A 433 -3.37 -31.46 9.73
CA MET A 433 -4.50 -31.94 10.52
C MET A 433 -4.79 -33.44 10.33
N ARG A 434 -4.29 -34.07 9.26
CA ARG A 434 -4.43 -35.52 9.05
C ARG A 434 -3.62 -36.34 10.06
N ASN A 435 -2.56 -35.77 10.60
CA ASN A 435 -1.70 -36.36 11.64
C ASN A 435 -2.15 -35.99 13.07
N MET A 436 -3.25 -35.25 13.21
CA MET A 436 -3.80 -34.82 14.50
C MET A 436 -5.00 -35.72 14.91
N GLY A 437 -5.97 -35.17 15.62
CA GLY A 437 -7.17 -35.89 16.08
C GLY A 437 -7.10 -36.22 17.56
N GLY A 438 -8.25 -36.35 18.22
CA GLY A 438 -8.35 -36.75 19.62
C GLY A 438 -7.68 -35.85 20.67
N LEU A 439 -7.09 -34.71 20.26
CA LEU A 439 -6.29 -33.85 21.13
C LEU A 439 -7.07 -33.22 22.28
N ARG A 440 -8.41 -33.14 22.22
CA ARG A 440 -9.23 -32.61 23.32
C ARG A 440 -9.04 -33.35 24.65
N LYS A 441 -8.64 -34.63 24.60
CA LYS A 441 -8.40 -35.45 25.80
C LYS A 441 -7.10 -35.04 26.51
N TYR A 442 -6.14 -34.54 25.75
CA TYR A 442 -4.79 -34.22 26.20
C TYR A 442 -4.60 -32.71 26.44
N MET A 443 -5.31 -31.88 25.68
CA MET A 443 -5.20 -30.42 25.70
C MET A 443 -6.60 -29.76 25.84
N PRO A 444 -7.30 -29.94 26.98
CA PRO A 444 -8.67 -29.48 27.15
C PRO A 444 -8.81 -27.94 27.15
N LEU A 445 -7.80 -27.21 27.62
CA LEU A 445 -7.85 -25.74 27.67
C LEU A 445 -7.62 -25.15 26.27
N THR A 446 -6.63 -25.67 25.54
CA THR A 446 -6.43 -25.29 24.14
C THR A 446 -7.67 -25.63 23.30
N TYR A 447 -8.30 -26.79 23.52
CA TYR A 447 -9.56 -27.14 22.86
C TYR A 447 -10.69 -26.15 23.18
N ALA A 448 -10.93 -25.85 24.46
CA ALA A 448 -12.04 -24.99 24.88
C ALA A 448 -11.91 -23.57 24.31
N THR A 449 -10.71 -23.00 24.33
CA THR A 449 -10.42 -21.67 23.79
C THR A 449 -10.49 -21.64 22.27
N PHE A 450 -9.93 -22.65 21.59
CA PHE A 450 -10.05 -22.79 20.13
C PHE A 450 -11.51 -22.98 19.68
N ALA A 451 -12.30 -23.76 20.42
CA ALA A 451 -13.72 -23.95 20.17
C ALA A 451 -14.51 -22.65 20.39
N ALA A 452 -14.24 -21.90 21.47
CA ALA A 452 -14.86 -20.60 21.72
C ALA A 452 -14.62 -19.61 20.58
N ALA A 453 -13.37 -19.49 20.12
CA ALA A 453 -13.02 -18.64 18.98
C ALA A 453 -13.61 -19.16 17.65
N THR A 454 -13.73 -20.49 17.50
CA THR A 454 -14.42 -21.11 16.35
C THR A 454 -15.91 -20.78 16.34
N LEU A 455 -16.59 -20.82 17.49
CA LEU A 455 -18.00 -20.45 17.59
C LEU A 455 -18.21 -18.96 17.24
N ALA A 456 -17.29 -18.10 17.67
CA ALA A 456 -17.31 -16.69 17.30
C ALA A 456 -17.20 -16.49 15.78
N ILE A 457 -16.16 -17.03 15.13
CA ILE A 457 -15.92 -16.77 13.69
C ILE A 457 -16.99 -17.35 12.75
N ILE A 458 -17.67 -18.43 13.14
CA ILE A 458 -18.75 -19.04 12.34
C ILE A 458 -20.11 -18.35 12.52
N GLY A 459 -20.20 -17.35 13.42
CA GLY A 459 -21.43 -16.62 13.69
C GLY A 459 -22.44 -17.40 14.52
N PHE A 460 -21.99 -18.19 15.50
CA PHE A 460 -22.90 -18.85 16.44
C PHE A 460 -23.70 -17.78 17.22
N PRO A 461 -25.03 -17.96 17.44
CA PRO A 461 -25.85 -16.98 18.14
C PRO A 461 -25.22 -16.52 19.46
N LEU A 462 -25.32 -15.22 19.75
CA LEU A 462 -24.79 -14.57 20.97
C LEU A 462 -23.26 -14.53 21.09
N THR A 463 -22.51 -14.84 20.03
CA THR A 463 -21.05 -14.67 20.00
C THR A 463 -20.63 -13.44 19.19
N ALA A 464 -19.38 -13.01 19.34
CA ALA A 464 -18.91 -11.76 18.71
C ALA A 464 -19.03 -11.71 17.19
N GLY A 465 -18.82 -12.83 16.50
CA GLY A 465 -18.96 -12.86 15.04
C GLY A 465 -20.41 -12.84 14.56
N PHE A 466 -21.39 -13.24 15.38
CA PHE A 466 -22.81 -13.13 15.02
C PHE A 466 -23.20 -11.65 14.86
N PHE A 467 -22.95 -10.85 15.89
CA PHE A 467 -23.28 -9.42 15.89
C PHE A 467 -22.57 -8.65 14.78
N SER A 468 -21.27 -8.89 14.62
CA SER A 468 -20.47 -8.12 13.66
C SER A 468 -20.69 -8.54 12.21
N LYS A 469 -20.86 -9.83 11.93
CA LYS A 469 -21.01 -10.33 10.54
C LYS A 469 -22.43 -10.18 10.01
N ASP A 470 -23.45 -10.38 10.86
CA ASP A 470 -24.84 -10.20 10.45
C ASP A 470 -25.12 -8.74 10.08
N GLU A 471 -24.60 -7.79 10.86
CA GLU A 471 -24.74 -6.36 10.56
C GLU A 471 -24.12 -5.98 9.21
N ILE A 472 -22.96 -6.55 8.86
CA ILE A 472 -22.34 -6.36 7.54
C ILE A 472 -23.25 -6.88 6.42
N LEU A 473 -23.79 -8.09 6.57
CA LEU A 473 -24.65 -8.70 5.55
C LEU A 473 -25.97 -7.92 5.41
N PHE A 474 -26.58 -7.54 6.53
CA PHE A 474 -27.76 -6.72 6.56
C PHE A 474 -27.54 -5.39 5.84
N LYS A 475 -26.48 -4.65 6.19
CA LYS A 475 -26.16 -3.37 5.55
C LYS A 475 -25.74 -3.54 4.10
N ALA A 476 -25.14 -4.67 3.69
CA ALA A 476 -24.86 -4.96 2.28
C ALA A 476 -26.14 -5.17 1.45
N LEU A 477 -27.21 -5.69 2.08
CA LEU A 477 -28.50 -5.88 1.44
C LEU A 477 -29.30 -4.58 1.32
N VAL A 478 -29.21 -3.69 2.31
CA VAL A 478 -30.07 -2.48 2.40
C VAL A 478 -29.36 -1.17 2.05
N GLY A 479 -28.04 -1.11 2.20
CA GLY A 479 -27.25 0.10 2.04
C GLY A 479 -27.00 0.43 0.58
N HIS A 480 -27.39 1.64 0.18
CA HIS A 480 -27.06 2.17 -1.13
C HIS A 480 -26.25 3.47 -0.95
N PRO A 481 -24.92 3.43 -1.20
CA PRO A 481 -24.12 4.65 -1.25
C PRO A 481 -24.68 5.61 -2.31
N VAL A 482 -25.10 6.80 -1.91
CA VAL A 482 -25.60 7.82 -2.83
C VAL A 482 -24.68 9.02 -2.75
N HIS A 483 -24.27 9.52 -3.91
CA HIS A 483 -23.45 10.72 -3.93
C HIS A 483 -24.26 11.91 -3.36
N PRO A 484 -23.77 12.70 -2.37
CA PRO A 484 -24.52 13.83 -1.79
C PRO A 484 -24.96 14.89 -2.81
N GLN A 485 -24.25 14.97 -3.95
CA GLN A 485 -24.59 15.79 -5.12
C GLN A 485 -25.03 14.96 -6.34
N ALA A 486 -25.38 13.67 -6.16
CA ALA A 486 -25.76 12.71 -7.21
C ALA A 486 -26.83 13.27 -8.11
N ALA A 487 -27.84 13.93 -7.53
CA ALA A 487 -28.94 14.54 -8.26
C ALA A 487 -28.48 15.59 -9.29
N LYS A 488 -27.36 16.28 -9.02
CA LYS A 488 -26.77 17.28 -9.94
C LYS A 488 -25.88 16.65 -11.02
N LEU A 489 -25.19 15.56 -10.73
CA LEU A 489 -24.37 14.82 -11.72
C LEU A 489 -25.19 13.87 -12.61
N ALA A 490 -26.26 13.27 -12.09
CA ALA A 490 -27.16 12.37 -12.83
C ALA A 490 -27.83 13.08 -14.03
N ALA A 491 -28.05 14.39 -13.92
CA ALA A 491 -28.55 15.24 -15.02
C ALA A 491 -27.57 15.34 -16.20
N ARG A 492 -26.31 14.90 -16.06
CA ARG A 492 -25.27 14.95 -17.12
C ARG A 492 -25.06 13.61 -17.86
N ASN A 493 -26.01 12.68 -17.80
CA ASN A 493 -26.04 11.46 -18.63
C ASN A 493 -24.83 10.50 -18.43
N PHE A 494 -24.42 10.25 -17.18
CA PHE A 494 -23.41 9.23 -16.88
C PHE A 494 -24.04 7.97 -16.24
N PRO A 495 -24.28 6.88 -17.00
CA PRO A 495 -24.92 5.66 -16.49
C PRO A 495 -24.02 4.77 -15.60
N VAL A 496 -22.74 5.10 -15.43
CA VAL A 496 -21.76 4.27 -14.68
C VAL A 496 -21.81 4.49 -13.15
N PHE A 497 -22.54 5.51 -12.67
CA PHE A 497 -22.47 5.96 -11.28
C PHE A 497 -23.74 5.70 -10.44
N ALA A 498 -24.82 5.22 -11.04
CA ALA A 498 -25.97 4.73 -10.29
C ALA A 498 -25.72 3.25 -9.95
N ILE A 499 -25.57 2.92 -8.66
CA ILE A 499 -25.44 1.54 -8.22
C ILE A 499 -26.73 0.81 -8.63
N PRO A 500 -26.66 -0.20 -9.52
CA PRO A 500 -27.85 -0.92 -9.90
C PRO A 500 -28.50 -1.58 -8.69
N SER A 501 -29.83 -1.59 -8.63
CA SER A 501 -30.59 -2.15 -7.49
C SER A 501 -30.30 -3.64 -7.22
N TRP A 502 -29.81 -4.38 -8.22
CA TRP A 502 -29.42 -5.78 -8.08
C TRP A 502 -28.08 -6.01 -7.37
N VAL A 503 -27.23 -4.97 -7.24
CA VAL A 503 -25.88 -5.11 -6.65
C VAL A 503 -25.96 -5.54 -5.20
N GLY A 504 -26.75 -4.84 -4.36
CA GLY A 504 -26.90 -5.16 -2.92
C GLY A 504 -27.31 -6.61 -2.66
N PRO A 505 -28.43 -7.09 -3.25
CA PRO A 505 -28.84 -8.49 -3.13
C PRO A 505 -27.81 -9.50 -3.62
N THR A 506 -27.04 -9.15 -4.67
CA THR A 506 -26.01 -10.03 -5.23
C THR A 506 -24.82 -10.18 -4.29
N VAL A 507 -24.28 -9.07 -3.78
CA VAL A 507 -23.15 -9.13 -2.83
C VAL A 507 -23.57 -9.77 -1.50
N TYR A 508 -24.81 -9.57 -1.07
CA TYR A 508 -25.40 -10.29 0.06
C TYR A 508 -25.43 -11.81 -0.18
N ALA A 509 -25.93 -12.26 -1.33
CA ALA A 509 -26.00 -13.69 -1.65
C ALA A 509 -24.61 -14.35 -1.70
N ILE A 510 -23.62 -13.67 -2.29
CA ILE A 510 -22.22 -14.11 -2.27
C ILE A 510 -21.69 -14.18 -0.84
N GLY A 511 -21.97 -13.17 -0.01
CA GLY A 511 -21.61 -13.13 1.40
C GLY A 511 -22.21 -14.28 2.22
N VAL A 512 -23.49 -14.60 2.02
CA VAL A 512 -24.15 -15.75 2.66
C VAL A 512 -23.51 -17.07 2.22
N ALA A 513 -23.20 -17.24 0.93
CA ALA A 513 -22.50 -18.42 0.43
C ALA A 513 -21.11 -18.56 1.08
N ALA A 514 -20.34 -17.48 1.17
CA ALA A 514 -19.06 -17.47 1.86
C ALA A 514 -19.20 -17.76 3.37
N ALA A 515 -20.30 -17.34 4.00
CA ALA A 515 -20.59 -17.62 5.40
C ALA A 515 -20.89 -19.11 5.67
N ILE A 516 -21.64 -19.77 4.79
CA ILE A 516 -21.86 -21.22 4.84
C ILE A 516 -20.52 -21.97 4.77
N LEU A 517 -19.68 -21.62 3.81
CA LEU A 517 -18.37 -22.24 3.65
C LEU A 517 -17.46 -21.98 4.86
N THR A 518 -17.53 -20.78 5.44
CA THR A 518 -16.82 -20.42 6.67
C THR A 518 -17.19 -21.33 7.83
N ALA A 519 -18.50 -21.52 8.06
CA ALA A 519 -18.96 -22.46 9.08
C ALA A 519 -18.45 -23.89 8.80
N PHE A 520 -18.46 -24.33 7.55
CA PHE A 520 -17.99 -25.66 7.17
C PHE A 520 -16.48 -25.86 7.43
N TYR A 521 -15.60 -25.02 6.88
CA TYR A 521 -14.15 -25.27 6.99
C TYR A 521 -13.62 -25.05 8.42
N MET A 522 -14.23 -24.14 9.19
CA MET A 522 -13.83 -23.93 10.59
C MET A 522 -14.25 -25.10 11.48
N VAL A 523 -15.47 -25.62 11.31
CA VAL A 523 -15.92 -26.81 12.03
C VAL A 523 -15.11 -28.05 11.60
N ARG A 524 -14.78 -28.17 10.30
CA ARG A 524 -13.84 -29.19 9.80
C ARG A 524 -12.49 -29.10 10.50
N CYS A 525 -11.90 -27.90 10.61
CA CYS A 525 -10.63 -27.68 11.28
C CYS A 525 -10.68 -28.10 12.76
N LEU A 526 -11.73 -27.69 13.48
CA LEU A 526 -11.96 -28.08 14.86
C LEU A 526 -12.09 -29.62 15.02
N ILE A 527 -12.88 -30.28 14.15
CA ILE A 527 -13.11 -31.72 14.19
C ILE A 527 -11.82 -32.50 13.93
N LEU A 528 -11.12 -32.18 12.84
CA LEU A 528 -9.92 -32.92 12.43
C LEU A 528 -8.78 -32.78 13.45
N THR A 529 -8.71 -31.65 14.15
CA THR A 529 -7.67 -31.40 15.15
C THR A 529 -7.98 -32.07 16.48
N PHE A 530 -9.22 -31.94 17.01
CA PHE A 530 -9.51 -32.25 18.41
C PHE A 530 -10.40 -33.48 18.63
N PHE A 531 -11.17 -33.92 17.64
CA PHE A 531 -12.12 -35.02 17.78
C PHE A 531 -11.58 -36.32 17.17
N GLY A 532 -12.24 -37.44 17.49
CA GLY A 532 -11.80 -38.77 17.07
C GLY A 532 -10.64 -39.32 17.90
N ASP A 533 -9.87 -40.22 17.28
CA ASP A 533 -8.68 -40.82 17.87
C ASP A 533 -7.43 -40.04 17.46
N PHE A 534 -6.40 -40.08 18.31
CA PHE A 534 -5.11 -39.45 18.04
C PHE A 534 -4.34 -40.23 16.97
N LYS A 535 -3.85 -39.53 15.94
CA LYS A 535 -3.20 -40.14 14.76
C LYS A 535 -1.73 -39.78 14.59
N GLY A 536 -1.16 -38.97 15.49
CA GLY A 536 0.23 -38.52 15.36
C GLY A 536 1.24 -39.63 15.54
N TRP A 537 1.15 -40.34 16.68
CA TRP A 537 1.97 -41.49 17.01
C TRP A 537 1.23 -42.41 17.99
N THR A 538 1.74 -43.63 18.18
CA THR A 538 1.19 -44.54 19.19
C THR A 538 1.58 -44.07 20.60
N VAL A 539 0.59 -43.82 21.46
CA VAL A 539 0.86 -43.40 22.84
C VAL A 539 1.25 -44.62 23.69
N GLY A 540 2.47 -44.62 24.21
CA GLY A 540 3.03 -45.70 25.02
C GLY A 540 2.44 -45.76 26.43
N ARG A 541 2.35 -46.97 26.99
CA ARG A 541 2.08 -47.16 28.43
C ARG A 541 3.37 -46.86 29.22
N PRO A 542 3.29 -46.39 30.47
CA PRO A 542 4.48 -46.07 31.28
C PRO A 542 5.54 -47.19 31.32
N SER A 543 5.12 -48.46 31.33
CA SER A 543 6.01 -49.63 31.30
C SER A 543 6.73 -49.87 29.96
N MET A 544 6.19 -49.37 28.84
CA MET A 544 6.84 -49.45 27.53
C MET A 544 7.87 -48.33 27.33
N LEU A 545 7.59 -47.16 27.90
CA LEU A 545 8.48 -45.99 27.82
C LEU A 545 9.75 -46.18 28.68
N ALA A 546 9.61 -46.74 29.90
CA ALA A 546 10.75 -47.03 30.78
C ALA A 546 11.75 -48.05 30.23
N LYS A 547 11.34 -48.95 29.32
CA LYS A 547 12.26 -49.90 28.66
C LYS A 547 13.16 -49.23 27.62
N HIS A 548 12.71 -48.12 27.03
CA HIS A 548 13.47 -47.39 26.02
C HIS A 548 14.46 -46.43 26.67
N GLU A 549 14.15 -45.81 27.82
CA GLU A 549 15.10 -44.97 28.56
C GLU A 549 16.38 -45.72 28.99
N HIS A 550 16.27 -46.99 29.38
CA HIS A 550 17.43 -47.81 29.77
C HIS A 550 18.29 -48.31 28.61
N ALA A 551 17.83 -48.23 27.36
CA ALA A 551 18.60 -48.66 26.19
C ALA A 551 19.48 -47.55 25.59
N HIS A 552 19.23 -46.28 25.95
CA HIS A 552 19.95 -45.12 25.43
C HIS A 552 21.06 -44.59 26.35
N HIS A 553 21.35 -45.27 27.46
CA HIS A 553 22.38 -44.84 28.43
C HIS A 553 23.79 -45.42 28.18
N ASP A 554 24.00 -46.23 27.15
CA ASP A 554 25.28 -46.92 26.91
C ASP A 554 26.19 -46.31 25.82
N ASP A 555 25.78 -45.23 25.12
CA ASP A 555 26.62 -44.57 24.10
C ASP A 555 27.03 -43.14 24.52
N GLU A 556 28.05 -43.06 25.38
CA GLU A 556 28.88 -41.87 25.55
C GLU A 556 29.88 -41.75 24.38
N HIS A 557 29.94 -40.58 23.74
CA HIS A 557 31.11 -39.87 23.16
C HIS A 557 30.84 -39.20 21.80
N GLY A 558 31.08 -37.89 21.73
CA GLY A 558 31.29 -37.15 20.48
C GLY A 558 30.78 -35.71 20.52
N ASP A 559 31.61 -34.78 21.03
CA ASP A 559 31.48 -33.35 20.74
C ASP A 559 31.86 -33.14 19.26
N ASP A 560 30.88 -33.15 18.36
CA ASP A 560 31.05 -32.58 17.02
C ASP A 560 29.76 -31.86 16.57
N ASP A 561 29.96 -30.59 16.23
CA ASP A 561 28.99 -29.59 15.78
C ASP A 561 28.40 -29.96 14.41
N ASP A 562 27.28 -30.70 14.38
CA ASP A 562 26.33 -30.66 13.27
C ASP A 562 24.92 -30.94 13.79
N ASP A 563 23.95 -30.07 13.45
CA ASP A 563 22.51 -30.16 13.79
C ASP A 563 21.87 -31.40 13.09
N HIS A 564 22.31 -32.62 13.44
CA HIS A 564 21.65 -33.86 13.07
C HIS A 564 20.40 -34.01 13.93
N HIS A 565 19.30 -33.48 13.41
CA HIS A 565 17.96 -33.75 13.91
C HIS A 565 17.73 -35.27 13.90
N HIS A 566 17.86 -35.92 15.06
CA HIS A 566 17.38 -37.28 15.26
C HIS A 566 15.87 -37.28 14.99
N GLU A 567 15.44 -37.72 13.81
CA GLU A 567 14.05 -38.09 13.58
C GLU A 567 13.75 -39.23 14.55
N GLU A 568 13.06 -38.91 15.65
CA GLU A 568 12.56 -39.94 16.54
C GLU A 568 11.68 -40.89 15.73
N ASP A 569 12.00 -42.18 15.78
CA ASP A 569 11.24 -43.20 15.08
C ASP A 569 9.79 -43.23 15.61
N LEU A 570 8.87 -42.75 14.77
CA LEU A 570 7.43 -42.69 15.05
C LEU A 570 6.81 -44.10 15.13
N SER A 571 7.54 -45.15 14.71
CA SER A 571 7.12 -46.54 14.90
C SER A 571 7.13 -46.94 16.38
N GLN A 572 7.94 -46.26 17.21
CA GLN A 572 8.02 -46.55 18.64
C GLN A 572 6.95 -45.78 19.43
N PRO A 573 6.35 -46.39 20.47
CA PRO A 573 5.38 -45.70 21.31
C PRO A 573 6.00 -44.51 22.05
N GLY A 574 5.38 -43.34 21.93
CA GLY A 574 5.85 -42.09 22.55
C GLY A 574 5.00 -41.63 23.74
N TYR A 575 5.49 -40.62 24.47
CA TYR A 575 4.71 -39.94 25.50
C TYR A 575 3.45 -39.28 24.92
N PRO A 576 2.36 -39.14 25.71
CA PRO A 576 1.17 -38.44 25.25
C PRO A 576 1.47 -36.95 24.99
N PRO A 577 0.78 -36.32 24.01
CA PRO A 577 0.76 -34.86 23.91
C PRO A 577 0.31 -34.25 25.23
N HIS A 578 0.81 -33.05 25.56
CA HIS A 578 0.44 -32.34 26.78
C HIS A 578 0.02 -30.90 26.48
N GLU A 579 -0.68 -30.31 27.44
CA GLU A 579 -1.11 -28.92 27.39
C GLU A 579 0.10 -27.96 27.36
N SER A 580 -0.10 -26.78 26.77
CA SER A 580 0.97 -25.78 26.70
C SER A 580 1.26 -25.13 28.07
N PRO A 581 2.48 -24.58 28.28
CA PRO A 581 2.82 -23.86 29.51
C PRO A 581 1.87 -22.70 29.83
N ARG A 582 1.90 -22.23 31.09
CA ARG A 582 1.05 -21.13 31.57
C ARG A 582 1.16 -19.85 30.75
N LEU A 583 2.37 -19.52 30.28
CA LEU A 583 2.62 -18.34 29.46
C LEU A 583 1.95 -18.42 28.08
N MET A 584 1.58 -19.62 27.60
CA MET A 584 0.83 -19.81 26.37
C MET A 584 -0.69 -19.93 26.64
N THR A 585 -1.08 -20.65 27.69
CA THR A 585 -2.51 -20.89 28.01
C THR A 585 -3.24 -19.65 28.56
N ILE A 586 -2.59 -18.78 29.34
CA ILE A 586 -3.24 -17.58 29.89
C ILE A 586 -3.69 -16.62 28.77
N PRO A 587 -2.84 -16.23 27.80
CA PRO A 587 -3.27 -15.46 26.63
C PRO A 587 -4.45 -16.09 25.89
N LEU A 588 -4.46 -17.42 25.72
CA LEU A 588 -5.55 -18.13 25.05
C LEU A 588 -6.88 -18.01 25.80
N ILE A 589 -6.86 -18.12 27.13
CA ILE A 589 -8.07 -17.99 27.95
C ILE A 589 -8.63 -16.58 27.82
N ILE A 590 -7.78 -15.55 27.95
CA ILE A 590 -8.19 -14.14 27.83
C ILE A 590 -8.80 -13.88 26.45
N LEU A 591 -8.12 -14.30 25.38
CA LEU A 591 -8.59 -14.09 24.01
C LEU A 591 -9.84 -14.91 23.69
N GLY A 592 -9.93 -16.15 24.17
CA GLY A 592 -11.09 -17.02 23.99
C GLY A 592 -12.34 -16.48 24.69
N THR A 593 -12.19 -15.97 25.91
CA THR A 593 -13.27 -15.28 26.63
C THR A 593 -13.67 -14.00 25.90
N ALA A 594 -12.71 -13.15 25.51
CA ALA A 594 -13.00 -11.95 24.74
C ALA A 594 -13.70 -12.26 23.40
N SER A 595 -13.37 -13.36 22.74
CA SER A 595 -14.00 -13.79 21.49
C SER A 595 -15.50 -14.10 21.64
N LEU A 596 -15.93 -14.55 22.81
CA LEU A 596 -17.35 -14.80 23.08
C LEU A 596 -18.08 -13.49 23.40
N PHE A 597 -17.48 -12.65 24.25
CA PHE A 597 -18.17 -11.53 24.87
C PHE A 597 -17.96 -10.17 24.21
N ALA A 598 -16.92 -9.98 23.40
CA ALA A 598 -16.63 -8.70 22.73
C ALA A 598 -17.79 -8.22 21.82
N GLY A 599 -18.63 -9.16 21.34
CA GLY A 599 -19.84 -8.86 20.59
C GLY A 599 -20.89 -8.07 21.33
N PHE A 600 -21.01 -8.27 22.65
CA PHE A 600 -22.02 -7.59 23.47
C PHE A 600 -21.77 -6.08 23.60
N LEU A 601 -20.60 -5.59 23.17
CA LEU A 601 -20.33 -4.17 23.07
C LEU A 601 -21.13 -3.49 21.96
N ASN A 602 -21.61 -4.24 20.95
CA ASN A 602 -22.60 -3.78 19.98
C ASN A 602 -23.60 -4.92 19.67
N PRO A 603 -24.65 -5.09 20.51
CA PRO A 603 -25.56 -6.23 20.43
C PRO A 603 -26.62 -6.14 19.31
N GLY A 604 -26.59 -5.15 18.40
CA GLY A 604 -27.47 -5.09 17.22
C GLY A 604 -28.95 -5.36 17.55
N PHE A 605 -29.56 -6.37 16.91
CA PHE A 605 -30.95 -6.83 17.09
C PHE A 605 -31.42 -6.98 18.56
N LEU A 606 -30.53 -7.37 19.48
CA LEU A 606 -30.86 -7.48 20.91
C LEU A 606 -31.22 -6.14 21.55
N LYS A 607 -30.76 -5.00 20.98
CA LYS A 607 -31.15 -3.64 21.36
C LYS A 607 -32.65 -3.42 21.21
N GLY A 608 -33.21 -3.82 20.06
CA GLY A 608 -34.63 -3.71 19.76
C GLY A 608 -35.49 -4.64 20.60
N LEU A 609 -34.99 -5.86 20.89
CA LEU A 609 -35.71 -6.86 21.68
C LEU A 609 -35.71 -6.57 23.20
N LEU A 610 -34.60 -6.07 23.75
CA LEU A 610 -34.43 -5.83 25.19
C LEU A 610 -34.65 -4.36 25.61
N HIS A 611 -34.99 -3.47 24.68
CA HIS A 611 -35.13 -2.02 24.92
C HIS A 611 -33.93 -1.39 25.65
N TRP A 612 -32.72 -1.82 25.30
CA TRP A 612 -31.49 -1.23 25.84
C TRP A 612 -31.24 0.14 25.20
N HIS A 613 -31.22 1.19 26.03
CA HIS A 613 -31.08 2.57 25.56
C HIS A 613 -29.62 3.04 25.47
N ASP A 614 -28.71 2.51 26.30
CA ASP A 614 -27.31 2.93 26.38
C ASP A 614 -26.35 1.75 26.08
N ILE A 615 -25.80 1.69 24.87
CA ILE A 615 -24.77 0.72 24.47
C ILE A 615 -23.44 1.46 24.31
N PRO A 616 -22.33 0.99 24.91
CA PRO A 616 -21.07 1.75 24.98
C PRO A 616 -20.43 2.11 23.62
N LEU A 617 -20.62 1.27 22.60
CA LEU A 617 -19.86 1.36 21.34
C LEU A 617 -20.66 1.90 20.15
N ASP A 618 -21.99 2.01 20.26
CA ASP A 618 -22.86 2.53 19.19
C ASP A 618 -22.53 4.01 18.92
N HIS A 619 -22.50 4.83 19.97
CA HIS A 619 -22.22 6.26 19.86
C HIS A 619 -20.73 6.62 19.76
N TRP A 620 -19.84 5.65 20.02
CA TRP A 620 -18.40 5.90 20.04
C TRP A 620 -17.85 6.23 18.65
N LEU A 621 -18.26 5.46 17.64
CA LEU A 621 -17.76 5.61 16.26
C LEU A 621 -18.60 6.56 15.39
N GLU A 622 -19.85 6.83 15.79
CA GLU A 622 -20.78 7.70 15.06
C GLU A 622 -20.18 9.06 14.68
N PRO A 623 -19.52 9.82 15.59
CA PRO A 623 -18.96 11.13 15.25
C PRO A 623 -17.89 11.08 14.15
N VAL A 624 -17.15 9.98 14.05
CA VAL A 624 -16.09 9.80 13.03
C VAL A 624 -16.70 9.54 11.65
N PHE A 625 -17.86 8.89 11.61
CA PHE A 625 -18.51 8.48 10.36
C PHE A 625 -19.72 9.35 10.00
N GLU A 626 -19.97 10.46 10.69
CA GLU A 626 -21.15 11.31 10.48
C GLU A 626 -21.26 11.76 9.02
N THR A 627 -20.20 12.36 8.48
CA THR A 627 -20.11 12.82 7.08
C THR A 627 -20.35 11.69 6.09
N ALA A 628 -19.84 10.49 6.37
CA ALA A 628 -19.99 9.33 5.50
C ALA A 628 -21.40 8.73 5.57
N THR A 629 -22.00 8.69 6.76
CA THR A 629 -23.32 8.11 7.02
C THR A 629 -24.42 8.97 6.40
N ALA A 630 -24.26 10.30 6.44
CA ALA A 630 -25.16 11.24 5.76
C ALA A 630 -25.18 11.05 4.21
N ALA A 631 -24.18 10.39 3.64
CA ALA A 631 -24.10 10.07 2.21
C ALA A 631 -24.69 8.70 1.84
N ILE A 632 -25.38 8.01 2.77
CA ILE A 632 -25.94 6.67 2.52
C ILE A 632 -27.46 6.74 2.63
N GLU A 633 -28.16 6.35 1.56
CA GLU A 633 -29.62 6.23 1.61
C GLU A 633 -30.00 4.86 2.20
N LEU A 634 -30.87 4.90 3.22
CA LEU A 634 -31.48 3.72 3.82
C LEU A 634 -32.96 3.61 3.43
N PRO A 635 -33.51 2.39 3.26
CA PRO A 635 -34.95 2.19 3.10
C PRO A 635 -35.76 2.72 4.29
N LYS A 636 -37.03 3.07 4.07
CA LYS A 636 -37.98 3.49 5.13
C LYS A 636 -38.03 2.48 6.29
N GLU A 637 -38.24 2.95 7.52
CA GLU A 637 -38.19 2.15 8.78
C GLU A 637 -38.97 0.83 8.74
N GLU A 638 -40.20 0.81 8.20
CA GLU A 638 -41.01 -0.42 8.09
C GLU A 638 -40.36 -1.51 7.23
N ALA A 639 -39.65 -1.12 6.17
CA ALA A 639 -38.91 -2.05 5.31
C ALA A 639 -37.56 -2.45 5.93
N LEU A 640 -37.07 -1.72 6.93
CA LEU A 640 -35.81 -1.97 7.60
C LEU A 640 -35.91 -3.20 8.51
N HIS A 641 -36.94 -3.26 9.37
CA HIS A 641 -37.16 -4.37 10.31
C HIS A 641 -37.35 -5.73 9.61
N SER A 642 -38.13 -5.76 8.51
CA SER A 642 -38.35 -7.00 7.76
C SER A 642 -37.07 -7.53 7.10
N LYS A 643 -36.21 -6.63 6.62
CA LYS A 643 -34.92 -6.99 6.01
C LYS A 643 -33.86 -7.37 7.05
N GLU A 644 -33.91 -6.76 8.24
CA GLU A 644 -33.05 -7.13 9.37
C GLU A 644 -33.34 -8.56 9.80
N MET A 645 -34.60 -8.89 10.04
CA MET A 645 -35.02 -10.25 10.37
C MET A 645 -34.63 -11.26 9.28
N MET A 646 -34.73 -10.89 8.00
CA MET A 646 -34.29 -11.75 6.89
C MET A 646 -32.77 -12.00 6.92
N SER A 647 -31.96 -10.97 7.20
CA SER A 647 -30.50 -11.13 7.33
C SER A 647 -30.16 -12.05 8.49
N THR A 648 -30.72 -11.81 9.67
CA THR A 648 -30.43 -12.60 10.87
C THR A 648 -30.83 -14.07 10.70
N VAL A 649 -31.99 -14.33 10.10
CA VAL A 649 -32.40 -15.71 9.74
C VAL A 649 -31.45 -16.30 8.70
N GLY A 650 -31.03 -15.52 7.71
CA GLY A 650 -30.04 -15.91 6.70
C GLY A 650 -28.70 -16.30 7.32
N ALA A 651 -28.18 -15.50 8.25
CA ALA A 651 -26.94 -15.76 8.97
C ALA A 651 -27.04 -17.02 9.85
N PHE A 652 -28.15 -17.19 10.57
CA PHE A 652 -28.40 -18.40 11.37
C PHE A 652 -28.47 -19.66 10.50
N MET A 653 -29.19 -19.60 9.38
CA MET A 653 -29.28 -20.71 8.42
C MET A 653 -27.93 -21.01 7.79
N ALA A 654 -27.13 -19.98 7.48
CA ALA A 654 -25.79 -20.15 6.93
C ALA A 654 -24.88 -20.95 7.89
N PHE A 655 -24.88 -20.56 9.16
CA PHE A 655 -24.18 -21.30 10.23
C PHE A 655 -24.70 -22.74 10.33
N ALA A 656 -26.02 -22.93 10.45
CA ALA A 656 -26.63 -24.24 10.67
C ALA A 656 -26.34 -25.21 9.51
N ILE A 657 -26.42 -24.74 8.27
CA ILE A 657 -26.12 -25.54 7.08
C ILE A 657 -24.64 -25.91 7.04
N GLY A 658 -23.73 -24.94 7.18
CA GLY A 658 -22.30 -25.18 7.09
C GLY A 658 -21.75 -26.08 8.20
N ALA A 659 -22.11 -25.79 9.45
CA ALA A 659 -21.71 -26.58 10.61
C ALA A 659 -22.35 -27.99 10.60
N GLY A 660 -23.64 -28.08 10.24
CA GLY A 660 -24.35 -29.34 10.11
C GLY A 660 -23.77 -30.24 9.03
N ALA A 661 -23.42 -29.67 7.87
CA ALA A 661 -22.75 -30.40 6.79
C ALA A 661 -21.36 -30.91 7.21
N ALA A 662 -20.55 -30.08 7.88
CA ALA A 662 -19.23 -30.51 8.37
C ALA A 662 -19.34 -31.63 9.41
N TYR A 663 -20.30 -31.55 10.33
CA TYR A 663 -20.60 -32.60 11.30
C TYR A 663 -21.02 -33.91 10.60
N TRP A 664 -21.92 -33.84 9.63
CA TRP A 664 -22.35 -34.99 8.85
C TRP A 664 -21.18 -35.67 8.13
N VAL A 665 -20.35 -34.89 7.42
CA VAL A 665 -19.21 -35.42 6.66
C VAL A 665 -18.15 -36.04 7.55
N TYR A 666 -17.69 -35.34 8.59
CA TYR A 666 -16.48 -35.72 9.33
C TYR A 666 -16.74 -36.51 10.61
N ILE A 667 -17.86 -36.31 11.30
CA ILE A 667 -18.23 -37.08 12.51
C ILE A 667 -19.08 -38.28 12.13
N LYS A 668 -20.24 -38.07 11.48
CA LYS A 668 -21.20 -39.15 11.22
C LYS A 668 -20.68 -40.14 10.17
N GLU A 669 -20.24 -39.65 9.02
CA GLU A 669 -19.78 -40.49 7.90
C GLU A 669 -18.26 -40.72 7.86
N LYS A 670 -17.51 -40.27 8.88
CA LYS A 670 -16.05 -40.46 9.02
C LYS A 670 -15.26 -40.11 7.74
N GLY A 671 -15.64 -39.01 7.09
CA GLY A 671 -14.99 -38.48 5.89
C GLY A 671 -15.21 -39.29 4.61
N LYS A 672 -16.13 -40.27 4.57
CA LYS A 672 -16.47 -40.99 3.33
C LYS A 672 -17.00 -40.06 2.22
N PRO A 673 -17.94 -39.13 2.49
CA PRO A 673 -18.52 -38.28 1.44
C PRO A 673 -17.47 -37.38 0.78
N ALA A 674 -16.54 -36.86 1.58
CA ALA A 674 -15.41 -36.07 1.06
C ALA A 674 -14.51 -36.90 0.15
N ARG A 675 -14.16 -38.13 0.54
CA ARG A 675 -13.33 -39.04 -0.27
C ARG A 675 -14.01 -39.41 -1.60
N GLU A 676 -15.30 -39.73 -1.55
CA GLU A 676 -16.08 -40.02 -2.76
C GLU A 676 -16.18 -38.82 -3.70
N LEU A 677 -16.37 -37.61 -3.16
CA LEU A 677 -16.43 -36.39 -3.97
C LEU A 677 -15.08 -36.12 -4.67
N ILE A 678 -13.97 -36.31 -3.95
CA ILE A 678 -12.62 -36.18 -4.52
C ILE A 678 -12.41 -37.19 -5.66
N GLN A 679 -12.89 -38.42 -5.51
CA GLN A 679 -12.80 -39.44 -6.56
C GLN A 679 -13.72 -39.16 -7.76
N LYS A 680 -14.90 -38.57 -7.54
CA LYS A 680 -15.85 -38.22 -8.62
C LYS A 680 -15.38 -37.03 -9.45
N VAL A 681 -14.76 -36.02 -8.82
CA VAL A 681 -14.36 -34.78 -9.50
C VAL A 681 -12.91 -34.40 -9.15
N PRO A 682 -11.91 -35.23 -9.52
CA PRO A 682 -10.52 -35.03 -9.12
C PRO A 682 -9.93 -33.73 -9.68
N GLY A 683 -10.34 -33.33 -10.90
CA GLY A 683 -9.87 -32.08 -11.52
C GLY A 683 -10.30 -30.82 -10.75
N LEU A 684 -11.54 -30.78 -10.23
CA LEU A 684 -12.02 -29.66 -9.42
C LEU A 684 -11.32 -29.65 -8.05
N TYR A 685 -11.15 -30.83 -7.44
CA TYR A 685 -10.40 -30.94 -6.19
C TYR A 685 -8.97 -30.41 -6.33
N GLN A 686 -8.25 -30.82 -7.38
CA GLN A 686 -6.90 -30.33 -7.66
C GLN A 686 -6.89 -28.83 -7.94
N LEU A 687 -7.84 -28.31 -8.72
CA LEU A 687 -7.93 -26.86 -8.98
C LEU A 687 -8.08 -26.04 -7.70
N VAL A 688 -8.92 -26.48 -6.77
CA VAL A 688 -9.13 -25.78 -5.48
C VAL A 688 -7.94 -26.00 -4.53
N LEU A 689 -7.31 -27.17 -4.57
CA LEU A 689 -6.11 -27.48 -3.81
C LEU A 689 -4.93 -26.62 -4.24
N ASP A 690 -4.76 -26.45 -5.56
CA ASP A 690 -3.84 -25.53 -6.24
C ASP A 690 -4.33 -24.07 -6.19
N LYS A 691 -5.23 -23.74 -5.26
CA LYS A 691 -5.64 -22.37 -4.93
C LYS A 691 -6.20 -21.59 -6.14
N TRP A 692 -6.96 -22.27 -6.99
CA TRP A 692 -7.49 -21.76 -8.28
C TRP A 692 -6.43 -21.45 -9.33
N ARG A 693 -5.20 -21.93 -9.13
CA ARG A 693 -4.03 -21.69 -9.98
C ARG A 693 -3.70 -20.22 -10.21
N VAL A 694 -4.07 -19.39 -9.25
CA VAL A 694 -3.82 -17.93 -9.30
C VAL A 694 -2.33 -17.66 -9.16
N ASP A 695 -1.63 -18.41 -8.31
CA ASP A 695 -0.16 -18.32 -8.15
C ASP A 695 0.54 -18.58 -9.50
N GLU A 696 0.18 -19.67 -10.19
CA GLU A 696 0.76 -20.04 -11.49
C GLU A 696 0.39 -19.06 -12.60
N LEU A 697 -0.81 -18.45 -12.52
CA LEU A 697 -1.20 -17.40 -13.44
C LEU A 697 -0.29 -16.17 -13.27
N TYR A 698 -0.01 -15.76 -12.02
CA TYR A 698 0.90 -14.65 -11.73
C TYR A 698 2.32 -14.94 -12.21
N ASP A 699 2.84 -16.14 -11.92
CA ASP A 699 4.18 -16.56 -12.35
C ASP A 699 4.30 -16.49 -13.88
N ARG A 700 3.30 -17.00 -14.61
CA ARG A 700 3.34 -17.06 -16.09
C ARG A 700 3.12 -15.71 -16.77
N THR A 701 2.33 -14.83 -16.17
CA THR A 701 1.91 -13.57 -16.83
C THR A 701 2.73 -12.38 -16.35
N VAL A 702 2.74 -12.13 -15.04
CA VAL A 702 3.35 -10.93 -14.47
C VAL A 702 4.84 -11.13 -14.27
N ILE A 703 5.25 -12.23 -13.62
CA ILE A 703 6.66 -12.47 -13.28
C ILE A 703 7.47 -12.77 -14.54
N ASN A 704 7.09 -13.80 -15.31
CA ASN A 704 7.78 -14.12 -16.57
C ASN A 704 7.73 -12.96 -17.58
N GLY A 705 6.64 -12.16 -17.58
CA GLY A 705 6.55 -10.96 -18.41
C GLY A 705 7.56 -9.89 -17.99
N ALA A 706 7.71 -9.65 -16.69
CA ALA A 706 8.71 -8.73 -16.17
C ALA A 706 10.15 -9.23 -16.40
N ASP A 707 10.39 -10.53 -16.23
CA ASP A 707 11.70 -11.15 -16.50
C ASP A 707 12.05 -11.02 -17.99
N ALA A 708 11.12 -11.32 -18.90
CA ALA A 708 11.33 -11.15 -20.33
C ALA A 708 11.59 -9.69 -20.73
N LEU A 709 10.89 -8.73 -20.12
CA LEU A 709 11.14 -7.30 -20.33
C LEU A 709 12.53 -6.89 -19.80
N SER A 710 12.91 -7.39 -18.64
CA SER A 710 14.22 -7.14 -18.02
C SER A 710 15.36 -7.70 -18.88
N GLU A 711 15.25 -8.94 -19.34
CA GLU A 711 16.22 -9.59 -20.24
C GLU A 711 16.30 -8.87 -21.59
N THR A 712 15.16 -8.42 -22.13
CA THR A 712 15.14 -7.62 -23.37
C THR A 712 15.82 -6.27 -23.17
N ALA A 713 15.55 -5.57 -22.06
CA ALA A 713 16.19 -4.31 -21.74
C ALA A 713 17.70 -4.47 -21.56
N ALA A 714 18.14 -5.52 -20.85
CA ALA A 714 19.56 -5.86 -20.70
C ALA A 714 20.22 -6.20 -22.04
N SER A 715 19.50 -6.91 -22.93
CA SER A 715 19.98 -7.22 -24.28
C SER A 715 20.11 -5.97 -25.16
N VAL A 716 19.21 -5.00 -25.01
CA VAL A 716 19.30 -3.70 -25.70
C VAL A 716 20.48 -2.87 -25.18
N ASP A 717 20.71 -2.86 -23.87
CA ASP A 717 21.84 -2.16 -23.26
C ASP A 717 23.18 -2.76 -23.73
N GLN A 718 23.36 -4.06 -23.56
CA GLN A 718 24.59 -4.77 -23.99
C GLN A 718 24.75 -4.83 -25.51
N GLY A 719 23.64 -4.87 -26.26
CA GLY A 719 23.64 -5.08 -27.71
C GLY A 719 23.72 -3.78 -28.52
N ILE A 720 22.97 -2.74 -28.12
CA ILE A 720 22.88 -1.49 -28.88
C ILE A 720 23.75 -0.42 -28.23
N ILE A 721 23.59 -0.19 -26.93
CA ILE A 721 24.26 0.92 -26.25
C ILE A 721 25.78 0.66 -26.21
N ASP A 722 26.20 -0.53 -25.78
CA ASP A 722 27.63 -0.90 -25.74
C ASP A 722 28.26 -1.03 -27.14
N LEU A 723 27.53 -1.57 -28.12
CA LEU A 723 28.03 -1.72 -29.49
C LEU A 723 28.22 -0.37 -30.18
N VAL A 724 27.22 0.52 -30.09
CA VAL A 724 27.23 1.80 -30.78
C VAL A 724 28.14 2.80 -30.06
N LEU A 725 28.07 2.90 -28.73
CA LEU A 725 28.84 3.91 -28.01
C LEU A 725 30.28 3.49 -27.76
N ALA A 726 30.53 2.25 -27.30
CA ALA A 726 31.89 1.85 -26.94
C ALA A 726 32.65 1.23 -28.11
N ARG A 727 32.05 0.29 -28.84
CA ARG A 727 32.78 -0.46 -29.87
C ARG A 727 32.96 0.32 -31.17
N LEU A 728 31.92 1.03 -31.64
CA LEU A 728 32.04 1.82 -32.87
C LEU A 728 32.98 3.02 -32.69
N SER A 729 32.92 3.70 -31.55
CA SER A 729 33.84 4.81 -31.25
C SER A 729 35.28 4.31 -31.14
N ALA A 730 35.52 3.20 -30.44
CA ALA A 730 36.84 2.58 -30.35
C ALA A 730 37.36 2.13 -31.72
N LEU A 731 36.49 1.55 -32.56
CA LEU A 731 36.83 1.17 -33.94
C LEU A 731 37.23 2.39 -34.77
N LEU A 732 36.45 3.47 -34.71
CA LEU A 732 36.72 4.70 -35.46
C LEU A 732 38.04 5.34 -35.02
N VAL A 733 38.30 5.40 -33.71
CA VAL A 733 39.57 5.92 -33.18
C VAL A 733 40.75 5.04 -33.61
N ALA A 734 40.61 3.71 -33.54
CA ALA A 734 41.65 2.77 -33.98
C ALA A 734 41.91 2.86 -35.49
N ALA A 735 40.86 2.99 -36.31
CA ALA A 735 40.97 3.16 -37.76
C ALA A 735 41.67 4.47 -38.12
N LEU A 736 41.28 5.59 -37.48
CA LEU A 736 41.92 6.88 -37.70
C LEU A 736 43.39 6.87 -37.26
N GLY A 737 43.70 6.25 -36.12
CA GLY A 737 45.09 6.07 -35.67
C GLY A 737 45.93 5.26 -36.66
N THR A 738 45.35 4.22 -37.26
CA THR A 738 46.01 3.40 -38.28
C THR A 738 46.27 4.20 -39.56
N LEU A 739 45.30 5.00 -40.01
CA LEU A 739 45.46 5.88 -41.17
C LEU A 739 46.53 6.95 -40.94
N LEU A 740 46.51 7.62 -39.78
CA LEU A 740 47.51 8.63 -39.42
C LEU A 740 48.92 8.04 -39.32
N ARG A 741 49.05 6.77 -38.90
CA ARG A 741 50.33 6.07 -38.86
C ARG A 741 50.98 5.92 -40.24
N VAL A 742 50.18 5.79 -41.31
CA VAL A 742 50.71 5.68 -42.69
C VAL A 742 51.44 6.96 -43.13
N PHE A 743 51.06 8.13 -42.62
CA PHE A 743 51.75 9.39 -42.90
C PHE A 743 53.16 9.47 -42.30
N GLN A 744 53.47 8.62 -41.32
CA GLN A 744 54.81 8.52 -40.71
C GLN A 744 55.54 7.26 -41.19
N ASN A 745 55.97 7.28 -42.45
CA ASN A 745 56.62 6.13 -43.11
C ASN A 745 58.16 6.08 -42.92
N GLY A 746 58.74 6.95 -42.08
CA GLY A 746 60.18 6.98 -41.79
C GLY A 746 61.04 7.58 -42.91
N VAL A 747 60.43 8.07 -43.98
CA VAL A 747 61.14 8.62 -45.14
C VAL A 747 61.38 10.13 -44.94
N VAL A 748 62.63 10.50 -44.60
CA VAL A 748 63.01 11.86 -44.16
C VAL A 748 62.58 12.98 -45.13
N HIS A 749 62.65 12.74 -46.45
CA HIS A 749 62.30 13.77 -47.43
C HIS A 749 60.80 14.12 -47.47
N VAL A 750 59.92 13.19 -47.10
CA VAL A 750 58.47 13.45 -46.99
C VAL A 750 58.19 14.42 -45.85
N TYR A 751 58.85 14.24 -44.70
CA TYR A 751 58.74 15.16 -43.57
C TYR A 751 59.25 16.57 -43.93
N ALA A 752 60.38 16.66 -44.63
CA ALA A 752 60.91 17.94 -45.09
C ALA A 752 59.92 18.66 -46.04
N ALA A 753 59.31 17.93 -46.98
CA ALA A 753 58.30 18.49 -47.88
C ALA A 753 57.07 19.02 -47.12
N ILE A 754 56.56 18.25 -46.15
CA ILE A 754 55.43 18.68 -45.30
C ILE A 754 55.79 19.93 -44.49
N MET A 755 57.00 20.01 -43.93
CA MET A 755 57.47 21.20 -43.20
C MET A 755 57.54 22.43 -44.10
N VAL A 756 58.03 22.28 -45.34
CA VAL A 756 58.07 23.37 -46.31
C VAL A 756 56.67 23.83 -46.70
N VAL A 757 55.73 22.90 -46.94
CA VAL A 757 54.31 23.23 -47.20
C VAL A 757 53.69 23.94 -46.00
N GLY A 758 53.97 23.49 -44.77
CA GLY A 758 53.52 24.14 -43.54
C GLY A 758 54.08 25.56 -43.39
N MET A 759 55.38 25.75 -43.64
CA MET A 759 56.01 27.08 -43.64
C MET A 759 55.45 27.99 -44.74
N ALA A 760 55.21 27.45 -45.94
CA ALA A 760 54.60 28.20 -47.03
C ALA A 760 53.16 28.60 -46.70
N GLY A 761 52.38 27.71 -46.07
CA GLY A 761 51.02 28.00 -45.61
C GLY A 761 50.98 29.08 -44.53
N LEU A 762 51.87 29.00 -43.54
CA LEU A 762 52.02 30.05 -42.54
C LEU A 762 52.48 31.37 -43.17
N GLY A 763 53.46 31.33 -44.07
CA GLY A 763 53.93 32.52 -44.80
C GLY A 763 52.82 33.16 -45.63
N TRP A 764 52.05 32.35 -46.36
CA TRP A 764 50.87 32.81 -47.10
C TRP A 764 49.85 33.50 -46.19
N PHE A 765 49.56 32.92 -45.03
CA PHE A 765 48.64 33.50 -44.06
C PHE A 765 49.09 34.89 -43.57
N PHE A 766 50.39 35.12 -43.38
CA PHE A 766 50.91 36.43 -42.98
C PHE A 766 51.01 37.45 -44.14
N VAL A 767 51.19 36.99 -45.38
CA VAL A 767 51.32 37.86 -46.56
C VAL A 767 49.96 38.23 -47.15
N ALA A 768 48.96 37.35 -47.08
CA ALA A 768 47.63 37.63 -47.59
C ALA A 768 46.88 38.59 -46.63
N PRO A 769 46.29 39.69 -47.15
CA PRO A 769 45.49 40.59 -46.33
C PRO A 769 44.15 39.95 -45.96
N HIS A 770 43.90 39.80 -44.65
CA HIS A 770 42.65 39.25 -44.12
C HIS A 770 41.72 40.36 -43.62
N ALA A 771 40.80 40.82 -44.47
CA ALA A 771 39.84 41.87 -44.15
C ALA A 771 38.75 41.37 -43.19
N GLN A 772 39.05 41.33 -41.89
CA GLN A 772 38.12 40.92 -40.84
C GLN A 772 37.74 42.13 -39.97
N ALA A 773 36.49 42.20 -39.53
CA ALA A 773 35.98 43.26 -38.67
C ALA A 773 34.87 42.71 -37.76
N GLU A 774 34.72 43.33 -36.59
CA GLU A 774 33.69 43.03 -35.61
C GLU A 774 32.61 44.13 -35.64
N VAL A 775 31.34 43.74 -35.60
CA VAL A 775 30.20 44.67 -35.61
C VAL A 775 29.68 44.84 -34.18
N LYS A 776 29.78 46.04 -33.62
CA LYS A 776 29.25 46.41 -32.30
C LYS A 776 28.03 47.33 -32.47
N ALA A 777 26.88 46.99 -31.90
CA ALA A 777 25.65 47.78 -32.04
C ALA A 777 25.48 48.80 -30.90
N GLU A 778 25.22 50.07 -31.23
CA GLU A 778 24.76 51.11 -30.29
C GLU A 778 23.24 51.29 -30.37
N ARG A 779 22.63 51.86 -29.31
CA ARG A 779 21.17 52.01 -29.18
C ARG A 779 20.58 52.86 -30.32
N ALA A 780 19.39 52.48 -30.79
CA ALA A 780 18.58 53.17 -31.80
C ALA A 780 19.01 53.01 -33.29
N GLY A 781 19.81 52.01 -33.62
CA GLY A 781 20.10 51.61 -35.01
C GLY A 781 21.41 52.12 -35.59
N ASP A 782 22.29 52.67 -34.75
CA ASP A 782 23.67 52.96 -35.08
C ASP A 782 24.55 51.73 -34.85
N TYR A 783 25.21 51.25 -35.90
CA TYR A 783 26.19 50.17 -35.81
C TYR A 783 27.60 50.74 -35.94
N VAL A 784 28.51 50.35 -35.05
CA VAL A 784 29.93 50.65 -35.13
C VAL A 784 30.66 49.38 -35.58
N ILE A 785 31.32 49.44 -36.73
CA ILE A 785 32.14 48.33 -37.22
C ILE A 785 33.60 48.67 -36.95
N GLU A 786 34.33 47.77 -36.28
CA GLU A 786 35.74 47.90 -35.93
C GLU A 786 36.56 46.83 -36.66
N ALA A 787 37.52 47.24 -37.48
CA ALA A 787 38.39 46.33 -38.21
C ALA A 787 39.45 45.70 -37.30
N ALA A 788 39.78 44.43 -37.55
CA ALA A 788 40.81 43.71 -36.82
C ALA A 788 42.20 44.31 -37.09
N PRO A 789 43.07 44.40 -36.06
CA PRO A 789 44.45 44.87 -36.24
C PRO A 789 45.28 43.86 -37.03
N GLY A 790 46.18 44.33 -37.88
CA GLY A 790 47.13 43.50 -38.62
C GLY A 790 48.43 44.25 -38.92
N LEU A 791 49.47 43.50 -39.31
CA LEU A 791 50.81 44.04 -39.46
C LEU A 791 50.88 45.08 -40.60
N GLY A 792 51.01 46.36 -40.24
CA GLY A 792 51.01 47.50 -41.16
C GLY A 792 49.71 47.66 -41.94
N TYR A 793 48.57 47.24 -41.38
CA TYR A 793 47.26 47.40 -42.01
C TYR A 793 46.84 48.87 -42.03
N THR A 794 46.43 49.32 -43.21
CA THR A 794 45.75 50.59 -43.44
C THR A 794 44.36 50.31 -44.01
N TYR A 795 43.38 51.11 -43.61
CA TYR A 795 41.96 50.78 -43.77
C TYR A 795 41.28 51.79 -44.69
N ARG A 796 40.35 51.29 -45.51
CA ARG A 796 39.46 52.08 -46.36
C ARG A 796 38.04 51.54 -46.24
N TRP A 797 37.11 52.40 -45.88
CA TRP A 797 35.72 52.04 -45.64
C TRP A 797 34.78 52.59 -46.71
N TYR A 798 33.81 51.76 -47.09
CA TYR A 798 32.71 52.10 -47.98
C TYR A 798 31.41 51.98 -47.18
N PRO A 799 30.79 53.11 -46.77
CA PRO A 799 29.57 53.12 -45.97
C PRO A 799 28.37 52.46 -46.68
N ASP A 800 28.43 52.40 -48.01
CA ASP A 800 27.55 51.65 -48.89
C ASP A 800 28.42 50.99 -49.98
N ALA A 801 28.35 49.66 -50.13
CA ALA A 801 29.29 48.86 -50.91
C ALA A 801 29.37 49.24 -52.41
N ALA A 802 28.34 49.90 -52.96
CA ALA A 802 28.31 50.41 -54.33
C ALA A 802 28.64 51.91 -54.45
N GLY A 803 28.87 52.59 -53.33
CA GLY A 803 29.13 54.04 -53.26
C GLY A 803 30.61 54.43 -53.35
N LYS A 804 30.89 55.74 -53.26
CA LYS A 804 32.25 56.26 -53.19
C LYS A 804 32.87 55.99 -51.81
N PRO A 805 34.18 55.72 -51.70
CA PRO A 805 34.85 55.49 -50.42
C PRO A 805 34.78 56.73 -49.54
N GLN A 806 34.77 56.54 -48.21
CA GLN A 806 34.75 57.65 -47.24
C GLN A 806 36.00 58.55 -47.37
N THR A 807 37.12 57.98 -47.80
CA THR A 807 38.38 58.68 -48.09
C THR A 807 39.04 58.03 -49.31
N GLU A 808 39.57 58.82 -50.23
CA GLU A 808 40.17 58.29 -51.48
C GLU A 808 41.47 57.51 -51.21
N THR A 809 42.18 57.84 -50.13
CA THR A 809 43.43 57.18 -49.70
C THR A 809 43.23 56.28 -48.48
N PHE A 810 43.97 55.17 -48.39
CA PHE A 810 43.98 54.30 -47.21
C PHE A 810 44.51 55.04 -45.97
N GLY A 811 43.79 54.96 -44.85
CA GLY A 811 44.10 55.69 -43.61
C GLY A 811 44.20 54.80 -42.37
N ALA A 812 44.40 55.42 -41.21
CA ALA A 812 44.49 54.72 -39.91
C ALA A 812 43.13 54.53 -39.21
N ALA A 813 42.01 54.88 -39.86
CA ALA A 813 40.69 54.81 -39.27
C ALA A 813 40.21 53.35 -39.16
N THR A 814 40.33 52.78 -37.96
CA THR A 814 39.97 51.38 -37.69
C THR A 814 38.48 51.15 -37.50
N GLN A 815 37.66 52.20 -37.44
CA GLN A 815 36.23 52.09 -37.12
C GLN A 815 35.37 52.96 -38.04
N ILE A 816 34.16 52.49 -38.36
CA ILE A 816 33.13 53.28 -39.04
C ILE A 816 31.78 53.13 -38.34
N LYS A 817 31.07 54.26 -38.17
CA LYS A 817 29.70 54.28 -37.64
C LYS A 817 28.71 54.39 -38.79
N VAL A 818 27.72 53.50 -38.84
CA VAL A 818 26.70 53.44 -39.89
C VAL A 818 25.32 53.27 -39.29
N ASN A 819 24.42 54.21 -39.56
CA ASN A 819 23.01 54.11 -39.17
C ASN A 819 22.24 53.26 -40.19
N VAL A 820 21.41 52.34 -39.70
CA VAL A 820 20.51 51.52 -40.51
C VAL A 820 19.06 51.80 -40.11
N GLU A 821 18.27 52.25 -41.08
CA GLU A 821 16.83 52.49 -40.93
C GLU A 821 16.06 51.20 -40.63
N GLU A 822 14.97 51.33 -39.88
CA GLU A 822 14.18 50.21 -39.40
C GLU A 822 13.53 49.42 -40.55
N GLY A 823 13.78 48.10 -40.57
CA GLY A 823 13.31 47.19 -41.62
C GLY A 823 14.19 47.13 -42.88
N LYS A 824 15.29 47.90 -42.95
CA LYS A 824 16.22 47.90 -44.10
C LYS A 824 17.55 47.19 -43.78
N THR A 825 18.23 46.78 -44.85
CA THR A 825 19.56 46.16 -44.82
C THR A 825 20.54 47.05 -45.56
N LYS A 826 21.74 47.24 -45.00
CA LYS A 826 22.82 48.03 -45.61
C LYS A 826 24.12 47.23 -45.64
N VAL A 827 24.86 47.30 -46.74
CA VAL A 827 26.13 46.57 -46.91
C VAL A 827 27.29 47.55 -46.83
N VAL A 828 28.21 47.32 -45.89
CA VAL A 828 29.41 48.12 -45.68
C VAL A 828 30.61 47.30 -46.16
N ARG A 829 31.43 47.86 -47.05
CA ARG A 829 32.66 47.20 -47.52
C ARG A 829 33.88 47.73 -46.77
N LEU A 830 34.69 46.82 -46.23
CA LEU A 830 36.01 47.11 -45.68
C LEU A 830 37.05 46.67 -46.69
N GLU A 831 37.98 47.56 -47.01
CA GLU A 831 39.21 47.23 -47.68
C GLU A 831 40.39 47.51 -46.77
N ILE A 832 41.31 46.55 -46.69
CA ILE A 832 42.57 46.70 -45.96
C ILE A 832 43.72 46.59 -46.94
N LYS A 833 44.78 47.33 -46.67
CA LYS A 833 46.06 47.21 -47.35
C LYS A 833 47.13 46.90 -46.32
N ASN A 834 47.85 45.80 -46.50
CA ASN A 834 48.88 45.38 -45.55
C ASN A 834 50.24 46.06 -45.77
N ALA A 835 51.21 45.77 -44.90
CA ALA A 835 52.58 46.28 -45.00
C ALA A 835 53.27 45.97 -46.35
N PHE A 836 52.86 44.89 -47.03
CA PHE A 836 53.41 44.47 -48.32
C PHE A 836 52.70 45.10 -49.52
N GLY A 837 51.73 45.97 -49.28
CA GLY A 837 51.00 46.69 -50.32
C GLY A 837 49.86 45.91 -50.99
N LEU A 838 49.55 44.70 -50.52
CA LEU A 838 48.45 43.88 -51.02
C LEU A 838 47.13 44.31 -50.37
N THR A 839 46.06 44.36 -51.15
CA THR A 839 44.73 44.76 -50.71
C THR A 839 43.78 43.59 -50.59
N GLY A 840 43.01 43.52 -49.50
CA GLY A 840 41.94 42.54 -49.30
C GLY A 840 40.64 43.26 -48.94
N SER A 841 39.50 42.76 -49.45
CA SER A 841 38.20 43.37 -49.24
C SER A 841 37.19 42.38 -48.65
N LYS A 842 36.30 42.84 -47.78
CA LYS A 842 35.17 42.05 -47.28
C LYS A 842 33.94 42.93 -47.06
N ASP A 843 32.79 42.38 -47.42
CA ASP A 843 31.49 43.05 -47.30
C ASP A 843 30.77 42.56 -46.04
N PHE A 844 30.21 43.50 -45.28
CA PHE A 844 29.47 43.26 -44.05
C PHE A 844 28.04 43.76 -44.20
N THR A 845 27.09 42.85 -44.08
CA THR A 845 25.66 43.14 -44.21
C THR A 845 25.04 43.41 -42.85
N LEU A 846 24.53 44.63 -42.64
CA LEU A 846 23.85 45.06 -41.43
C LEU A 846 22.35 45.14 -41.66
N THR A 847 21.55 44.43 -40.86
CA THR A 847 20.09 44.40 -40.98
C THR A 847 19.43 44.84 -39.67
N ARG A 848 18.52 45.82 -39.74
CA ARG A 848 17.69 46.23 -38.60
C ARG A 848 16.26 45.69 -38.75
N PRO A 849 15.76 44.80 -37.87
CA PRO A 849 14.38 44.29 -37.94
C PRO A 849 13.34 45.36 -37.53
N LYS A 850 12.11 45.25 -38.06
CA LYS A 850 11.00 46.20 -37.84
C LYS A 850 10.26 45.91 -36.53
N ALA A 851 10.03 46.92 -35.68
CA ALA A 851 9.29 46.75 -34.43
C ALA A 851 7.79 46.44 -34.68
N PRO A 852 7.16 45.58 -33.86
CA PRO A 852 5.73 45.28 -33.98
C PRO A 852 4.86 46.49 -33.60
N PRO A 853 3.69 46.68 -34.24
CA PRO A 853 2.82 47.84 -33.98
C PRO A 853 2.22 47.80 -32.56
N LYS A 854 2.15 48.96 -31.90
CA LYS A 854 1.51 49.11 -30.57
C LYS A 854 -0.01 48.82 -30.65
N PRO A 855 -0.64 48.20 -29.62
CA PRO A 855 -2.07 47.89 -29.66
C PRO A 855 -2.93 49.15 -29.54
N THR A 856 -3.88 49.32 -30.47
CA THR A 856 -4.88 50.40 -30.50
C THR A 856 -5.98 50.14 -29.46
N GLN A 857 -6.29 51.12 -28.61
CA GLN A 857 -7.40 51.04 -27.64
C GLN A 857 -8.75 51.02 -28.38
N LEU A 858 -9.59 50.02 -28.07
CA LEU A 858 -10.97 49.89 -28.52
C LEU A 858 -11.87 50.93 -27.83
N GLN A 859 -12.47 51.85 -28.59
CA GLN A 859 -13.65 52.59 -28.17
C GLN A 859 -14.91 51.86 -28.66
N LEU A 860 -15.81 51.56 -27.71
CA LEU A 860 -17.17 51.06 -27.94
C LEU A 860 -18.04 52.15 -28.56
N GLY A 861 -18.90 51.78 -29.52
CA GLY A 861 -20.17 52.48 -29.72
C GLY A 861 -20.71 52.56 -31.15
N GLN A 862 -21.86 51.90 -31.33
CA GLN A 862 -22.98 52.25 -32.20
C GLN A 862 -22.97 51.85 -33.70
N ASN A 863 -23.88 50.92 -33.97
CA ASN A 863 -24.84 50.89 -35.08
C ASN A 863 -24.32 50.74 -36.51
N ALA A 864 -24.44 49.52 -37.08
CA ALA A 864 -25.53 49.19 -38.01
C ALA A 864 -25.37 47.75 -38.54
N VAL A 865 -26.50 47.05 -38.57
CA VAL A 865 -26.78 45.70 -39.11
C VAL A 865 -27.23 45.86 -40.59
N PRO A 866 -27.42 44.83 -41.43
CA PRO A 866 -26.58 43.70 -41.86
C PRO A 866 -26.42 43.65 -43.40
N SER A 867 -25.53 42.80 -43.93
CA SER A 867 -25.84 42.00 -45.12
C SER A 867 -24.86 40.84 -45.26
N GLY A 868 -25.42 39.65 -45.49
CA GLY A 868 -24.66 38.43 -45.66
C GLY A 868 -23.90 38.38 -46.97
N GLU A 869 -22.89 37.52 -47.04
CA GLU A 869 -23.01 36.26 -47.76
C GLU A 869 -21.83 35.36 -47.43
N ARG A 870 -22.14 34.06 -47.39
CA ARG A 870 -21.20 32.95 -47.29
C ARG A 870 -20.26 32.97 -48.49
N THR A 871 -18.98 32.64 -48.28
CA THR A 871 -18.35 31.41 -48.82
C THR A 871 -16.84 31.39 -48.57
N ASN A 872 -16.40 30.22 -48.07
CA ASN A 872 -15.05 29.66 -47.91
C ASN A 872 -14.11 30.24 -46.85
#